data_AF-A0A3B8V380-F1
#
_entry.id   AF-A0A3B8V380-F1
#
_cell.length_a   1.000
_cell.length_b   1.000
_cell.length_c   1.000
_cell.angle_alpha   90.00
_cell.angle_beta   90.00
_cell.angle_gamma   90.00
#
_symmetry.space_group_name_H-M   'P 1'
#
loop_
_entity.id
_entity.type
_entity.pdbx_description
1 polymer ?
#
loop_
_entity_poly.entity_id
_entity_poly.type
_entity_poly.pdbx_seq_one_letter_code
_entity_poly.pdbx_strand_id
1 'polypeptide(L)'
;MDCDLNTDDDVTNTIAVDVWSDDDPLGFQTVLTEVDPAAANFIGSVELTSDPDGFGLYAVDGSTIHVRYRDANDAGGGTNVVVIDTAVVDGMIEAPASVETVEFGADSAAIRIVSEEPVRVSVMYGSSCDALDEEISSTSFSSDQTIVIDGLEDTFTYYFRITITDAAGNVGEFGDGTGCFEFTVPDAIDYFAEQFSGGFDLGYTMVRFVPIETADVFAPCAESATALPVDPTGGVSIPLADDGSEQVSLPFEFPFYGESWGSAYVGSNGYLTFGAPDTGYGESFGSHFGLPRISALFDDLNPSSAGTVSYRDLGTRFAISWVGVSEYNTSNENTFQIVLHASGEIEIGWQQIDVTDAVVGLSDGSGVQSGFIPADFSDASSGCLPRPPVANDLSFEMGIGDSVEITLSASDDGPVEALTFSVDSLPQRDLRDLATGALITTVPHVVFGSGPHLRMESSDAWEGVAEFVYHADDGGTPPEGGPSEPAVVTVVVSSGPQVVHRFDLDVDPGWVTEGDWAFGQPTGQGGAWGSPDPTSGATGESVYGYNLNGDYENGIPEVNLTTTPIDCSNITGTTLRFQRWLGVESASYDQAAIQISVGDGPFVSVWEHSGGSSSDSQWVEVEYDVSAIADGRSDVRIRWVMGTTDGSVVYCGWNIDDVEIIGVVPNENTPGDLNGDGLVNGADMGLMLVSWGPCPGCPADLNGDGVVDGADMGLLLTYWSSGFARSVATEDRDRHQGDAVDEFEIQTDPRLVNRDLLVVADHDGLIVSETGYRQEADARLVIEIDGDAPILDHDLMVVGGESTLAGVLELRVADQRRLASGIFVVLISDSIVGEFDSIEMPTGLRDDVRIHRSDRAIVVLVDDVQPGIGVDRSAEVHEVLDLLDAIDGDGNDRLWDLDQNGLIDIEDLRIMLDRFTIGE
;
A
#
# COMPACT_ATOMS: atom_id res chain seq x y z
N MET A 1 25.15 92.26 14.78
CA MET A 1 26.29 93.08 14.32
C MET A 1 26.87 92.31 13.18
N ASP A 2 26.15 92.45 12.08
CA ASP A 2 26.58 92.21 10.74
C ASP A 2 28.06 92.58 10.58
N CYS A 3 28.82 91.58 10.14
CA CYS A 3 30.25 91.65 9.93
C CYS A 3 30.58 91.75 8.44
N ASP A 4 29.58 92.03 7.61
CA ASP A 4 29.66 92.12 6.15
C ASP A 4 30.08 93.55 5.69
N LEU A 5 29.69 93.97 4.49
CA LEU A 5 29.98 95.30 3.93
C LEU A 5 29.28 96.45 4.66
N ASN A 6 28.38 96.18 5.60
CA ASN A 6 27.69 97.19 6.39
C ASN A 6 27.48 96.75 7.87
N THR A 7 26.49 97.30 8.59
CA THR A 7 26.24 96.96 10.00
C THR A 7 24.75 96.71 10.29
N ASP A 8 23.96 96.44 9.25
CA ASP A 8 22.50 96.35 9.27
C ASP A 8 22.09 94.92 8.95
N ASP A 9 21.83 94.15 10.02
CA ASP A 9 21.47 92.73 10.01
C ASP A 9 20.16 92.41 9.24
N ASP A 10 19.47 93.40 8.65
CA ASP A 10 18.22 93.25 7.87
C ASP A 10 18.39 93.54 6.37
N VAL A 11 19.58 93.96 5.90
CA VAL A 11 19.80 94.43 4.52
C VAL A 11 20.78 93.53 3.77
N THR A 12 20.29 92.79 2.78
CA THR A 12 21.15 92.04 1.84
C THR A 12 22.03 92.98 1.03
N ASN A 13 23.34 92.74 1.06
CA ASN A 13 24.32 93.56 0.35
C ASN A 13 24.67 93.01 -1.05
N THR A 14 25.22 93.87 -1.90
CA THR A 14 25.77 93.46 -3.20
C THR A 14 27.15 94.09 -3.42
N ILE A 15 28.05 93.36 -4.08
CA ILE A 15 29.41 93.81 -4.39
C ILE A 15 29.77 93.50 -5.83
N ALA A 16 30.36 94.48 -6.52
CA ALA A 16 30.96 94.27 -7.83
C ALA A 16 32.36 93.66 -7.68
N VAL A 17 32.61 92.56 -8.37
CA VAL A 17 33.91 91.87 -8.41
C VAL A 17 34.40 91.80 -9.85
N ASP A 18 35.70 91.95 -10.05
CA ASP A 18 36.30 91.77 -11.38
C ASP A 18 36.52 90.28 -11.61
N VAL A 19 35.98 89.74 -12.69
CA VAL A 19 36.15 88.33 -13.09
C VAL A 19 36.77 88.30 -14.48
N TRP A 20 37.86 87.54 -14.64
CA TRP A 20 38.52 87.33 -15.93
C TRP A 20 39.02 85.89 -16.02
N SER A 21 39.38 85.44 -17.22
CA SER A 21 40.02 84.15 -17.45
C SER A 21 41.40 84.34 -18.07
N ASP A 22 42.19 83.28 -18.15
CA ASP A 22 43.46 83.31 -18.89
C ASP A 22 43.26 83.59 -20.40
N ASP A 23 42.11 83.19 -20.96
CA ASP A 23 41.73 83.38 -22.38
C ASP A 23 41.07 84.73 -22.67
N ASP A 24 40.37 85.29 -21.69
CA ASP A 24 39.81 86.63 -21.69
C ASP A 24 40.34 87.43 -20.49
N PRO A 25 41.59 87.93 -20.58
CA PRO A 25 42.22 88.67 -19.51
C PRO A 25 41.62 90.08 -19.32
N LEU A 26 40.73 90.53 -20.21
CA LEU A 26 39.98 91.77 -20.02
C LEU A 26 38.79 91.53 -19.09
N GLY A 27 38.10 90.40 -19.24
CA GLY A 27 37.00 89.97 -18.39
C GLY A 27 35.90 91.02 -18.26
N PHE A 28 35.16 90.97 -17.16
CA PHE A 28 34.15 91.98 -16.83
C PHE A 28 33.85 92.02 -15.33
N GLN A 29 32.98 92.96 -14.93
CA GLN A 29 32.48 93.03 -13.56
C GLN A 29 31.15 92.30 -13.44
N THR A 30 31.09 91.35 -12.49
CA THR A 30 29.82 90.76 -12.06
C THR A 30 29.48 91.21 -10.63
N VAL A 31 28.24 90.99 -10.22
CA VAL A 31 27.75 91.37 -8.90
C VAL A 31 27.49 90.11 -8.09
N LEU A 32 28.14 90.00 -6.92
CA LEU A 32 27.80 89.02 -5.91
C LEU A 32 26.76 89.61 -4.96
N THR A 33 25.81 88.80 -4.53
CA THR A 33 24.75 89.16 -3.59
C THR A 33 24.90 88.35 -2.32
N GLU A 34 24.72 88.97 -1.17
CA GLU A 34 24.79 88.29 0.11
C GLU A 34 23.72 87.20 0.22
N VAL A 35 24.08 86.02 0.76
CA VAL A 35 23.19 84.86 0.86
C VAL A 35 22.12 85.05 1.93
N ASP A 36 22.47 85.73 3.02
CA ASP A 36 21.58 86.12 4.12
C ASP A 36 22.12 87.43 4.72
N PRO A 37 21.26 88.40 5.10
CA PRO A 37 21.68 89.72 5.60
C PRO A 37 22.64 89.75 6.80
N ALA A 38 22.90 88.61 7.45
CA ALA A 38 23.86 88.51 8.56
C ALA A 38 24.96 87.46 8.33
N ALA A 39 25.01 86.81 7.16
CA ALA A 39 25.91 85.68 6.91
C ALA A 39 27.31 86.08 6.42
N ALA A 40 27.50 87.32 5.93
CA ALA A 40 28.76 87.80 5.32
C ALA A 40 29.31 86.91 4.19
N ASN A 41 28.48 86.00 3.66
CA ASN A 41 28.77 85.12 2.54
C ASN A 41 28.05 85.66 1.32
N PHE A 42 28.78 85.87 0.23
CA PHE A 42 28.25 86.40 -1.03
C PHE A 42 28.24 85.31 -2.09
N ILE A 43 27.13 85.20 -2.83
CA ILE A 43 26.96 84.28 -3.94
C ILE A 43 26.63 85.06 -5.21
N GLY A 44 27.16 84.59 -6.33
CA GLY A 44 26.82 85.06 -7.65
C GLY A 44 27.20 84.00 -8.65
N SER A 45 26.65 84.10 -9.86
CA SER A 45 26.93 83.19 -10.96
C SER A 45 27.45 83.96 -12.15
N VAL A 46 28.38 83.36 -12.88
CA VAL A 46 28.87 83.86 -14.15
C VAL A 46 28.64 82.77 -15.20
N GLU A 47 28.11 83.15 -16.37
CA GLU A 47 27.95 82.23 -17.50
C GLU A 47 29.29 82.18 -18.25
N LEU A 48 29.79 80.98 -18.53
CA LEU A 48 31.02 80.76 -19.30
C LEU A 48 30.66 80.48 -20.76
N THR A 49 31.50 80.93 -21.69
CA THR A 49 31.31 80.69 -23.13
C THR A 49 32.60 80.18 -23.76
N SER A 50 32.49 79.21 -24.67
CA SER A 50 33.59 78.77 -25.55
C SER A 50 33.61 79.54 -26.88
N ASP A 51 32.64 80.42 -27.12
CA ASP A 51 32.63 81.36 -28.24
C ASP A 51 33.27 82.69 -27.79
N PRO A 52 34.40 83.13 -28.37
CA PRO A 52 35.05 84.38 -28.00
C PRO A 52 34.21 85.64 -28.29
N ASP A 53 33.18 85.53 -29.14
CA ASP A 53 32.20 86.61 -29.40
C ASP A 53 30.84 86.34 -28.72
N GLY A 54 30.75 85.28 -27.89
CA GLY A 54 29.54 84.83 -27.20
C GLY A 54 29.17 85.67 -25.97
N PHE A 55 28.01 85.37 -25.38
CA PHE A 55 27.56 85.99 -24.12
C PHE A 55 28.12 85.20 -22.92
N GLY A 56 28.90 85.86 -22.06
CA GLY A 56 29.54 85.24 -20.89
C GLY A 56 31.03 85.57 -20.80
N LEU A 57 31.72 84.97 -19.83
CA LEU A 57 33.19 85.02 -19.75
C LEU A 57 33.77 83.99 -20.72
N TYR A 58 34.58 84.43 -21.68
CA TYR A 58 35.24 83.50 -22.59
C TYR A 58 36.32 82.74 -21.82
N ALA A 59 36.16 81.43 -21.72
CA ALA A 59 37.11 80.54 -21.07
C ALA A 59 36.96 79.14 -21.67
N VAL A 60 38.03 78.61 -22.26
CA VAL A 60 38.04 77.22 -22.73
C VAL A 60 38.49 76.29 -21.62
N ASP A 61 38.28 74.99 -21.82
CA ASP A 61 38.75 73.94 -20.93
C ASP A 61 40.24 74.12 -20.54
N GLY A 62 40.53 73.94 -19.24
CA GLY A 62 41.84 74.16 -18.64
C GLY A 62 42.18 75.62 -18.32
N SER A 63 41.32 76.58 -18.66
CA SER A 63 41.53 78.00 -18.32
C SER A 63 41.38 78.25 -16.83
N THR A 64 42.23 79.10 -16.26
CA THR A 64 41.98 79.60 -14.89
C THR A 64 41.05 80.80 -14.95
N ILE A 65 39.90 80.71 -14.28
CA ILE A 65 39.07 81.86 -13.92
C ILE A 65 39.68 82.50 -12.67
N HIS A 66 39.79 83.80 -12.69
CA HIS A 66 40.27 84.61 -11.59
C HIS A 66 39.14 85.55 -11.16
N VAL A 67 38.82 85.53 -9.87
CA VAL A 67 37.89 86.48 -9.25
C VAL A 67 38.69 87.36 -8.32
N ARG A 68 38.75 88.65 -8.64
CA ARG A 68 39.34 89.65 -7.76
C ARG A 68 38.25 90.33 -6.96
N TYR A 69 38.32 90.16 -5.65
CA TYR A 69 37.47 90.85 -4.71
C TYR A 69 38.31 91.55 -3.64
N ARG A 70 37.66 92.41 -2.87
CA ARG A 70 38.26 93.07 -1.72
C ARG A 70 37.79 92.37 -0.48
N ASP A 71 38.66 91.60 0.14
CA ASP A 71 38.41 91.07 1.48
C ASP A 71 38.71 92.17 2.50
N ALA A 72 37.71 92.51 3.31
CA ALA A 72 37.84 93.54 4.34
C ALA A 72 38.48 93.00 5.64
N ASN A 73 38.72 91.69 5.79
CA ASN A 73 39.02 91.11 7.09
C ASN A 73 40.03 89.96 7.08
N ASP A 74 41.31 90.26 6.80
CA ASP A 74 42.45 89.36 7.04
C ASP A 74 42.83 89.20 8.54
N ALA A 75 41.84 89.32 9.44
CA ALA A 75 41.97 89.17 10.89
C ALA A 75 43.12 89.97 11.55
N GLY A 76 43.55 91.10 10.95
CA GLY A 76 44.77 91.79 11.40
C GLY A 76 44.90 93.30 11.24
N GLY A 77 44.01 94.04 10.54
CA GLY A 77 44.32 95.48 10.39
C GLY A 77 43.41 96.44 9.61
N GLY A 78 42.18 96.09 9.21
CA GLY A 78 41.21 97.08 8.71
C GLY A 78 41.61 97.81 7.43
N THR A 79 42.35 97.15 6.55
CA THR A 79 42.64 97.64 5.19
C THR A 79 42.18 96.60 4.19
N ASN A 80 41.29 96.99 3.27
CA ASN A 80 40.81 96.13 2.20
C ASN A 80 42.00 95.51 1.44
N VAL A 81 42.17 94.20 1.53
CA VAL A 81 43.16 93.47 0.77
C VAL A 81 42.48 93.01 -0.51
N VAL A 82 43.13 93.27 -1.64
CA VAL A 82 42.70 92.71 -2.91
C VAL A 82 43.12 91.25 -2.92
N VAL A 83 42.14 90.35 -2.86
CA VAL A 83 42.34 88.90 -2.96
C VAL A 83 41.97 88.49 -4.38
N ILE A 84 42.75 87.59 -4.95
CA ILE A 84 42.40 86.89 -6.18
C ILE A 84 42.19 85.46 -5.77
N ASP A 85 40.97 84.97 -5.97
CA ASP A 85 40.67 83.56 -5.90
C ASP A 85 40.58 83.00 -7.32
N THR A 86 40.85 81.71 -7.46
CA THR A 86 40.99 81.07 -8.76
C THR A 86 40.24 79.76 -8.82
N ALA A 87 39.56 79.51 -9.93
CA ALA A 87 38.96 78.22 -10.25
C ALA A 87 39.41 77.81 -11.66
N VAL A 88 39.78 76.56 -11.88
CA VAL A 88 40.08 76.06 -13.22
C VAL A 88 38.76 75.67 -13.88
N VAL A 89 38.56 76.10 -15.12
CA VAL A 89 37.46 75.62 -15.95
C VAL A 89 37.77 74.19 -16.30
N ASP A 90 36.95 73.33 -15.75
CA ASP A 90 36.84 71.94 -16.16
C ASP A 90 35.63 71.84 -17.08
N GLY A 91 35.90 71.69 -18.38
CA GLY A 91 34.89 71.50 -19.40
C GLY A 91 34.97 70.12 -20.05
N MET A 92 35.78 69.20 -19.51
CA MET A 92 35.99 67.88 -20.08
C MET A 92 35.79 66.80 -19.03
N ILE A 93 34.85 65.91 -19.29
CA ILE A 93 34.73 64.65 -18.58
C ILE A 93 35.55 63.58 -19.31
N GLU A 94 36.54 63.00 -18.65
CA GLU A 94 37.33 61.91 -19.23
C GLU A 94 36.69 60.54 -19.01
N ALA A 95 37.01 59.59 -19.89
CA ALA A 95 36.58 58.21 -19.68
C ALA A 95 37.19 57.65 -18.39
N PRO A 96 36.45 56.80 -17.64
CA PRO A 96 37.00 56.15 -16.46
C PRO A 96 38.23 55.31 -16.82
N ALA A 97 39.21 55.27 -15.91
CA ALA A 97 40.44 54.51 -16.07
C ALA A 97 40.19 53.00 -16.10
N SER A 98 39.17 52.52 -15.36
CA SER A 98 38.71 51.13 -15.42
C SER A 98 37.24 51.01 -15.05
N VAL A 99 36.57 50.04 -15.66
CA VAL A 99 35.23 49.57 -15.33
C VAL A 99 35.31 48.05 -15.28
N GLU A 100 35.15 47.48 -14.09
CA GLU A 100 35.32 46.04 -13.87
C GLU A 100 34.18 45.51 -13.01
N THR A 101 33.64 44.34 -13.37
CA THR A 101 32.84 43.54 -12.45
C THR A 101 33.77 42.83 -11.49
N VAL A 102 33.59 43.05 -10.18
CA VAL A 102 34.57 42.63 -9.16
C VAL A 102 34.05 41.56 -8.22
N GLU A 103 32.74 41.46 -8.06
CA GLU A 103 32.09 40.47 -7.20
C GLU A 103 30.70 40.16 -7.75
N PHE A 104 30.34 38.87 -7.74
CA PHE A 104 29.00 38.40 -8.07
C PHE A 104 28.40 37.78 -6.81
N GLY A 105 27.16 38.16 -6.49
CA GLY A 105 26.26 37.38 -5.64
C GLY A 105 25.36 36.49 -6.51
N ALA A 106 24.39 35.80 -5.90
CA ALA A 106 23.48 34.95 -6.65
C ALA A 106 22.48 35.73 -7.52
N ASP A 107 22.05 36.92 -7.07
CA ASP A 107 21.16 37.83 -7.80
C ASP A 107 21.75 39.25 -7.90
N SER A 108 23.06 39.40 -7.71
CA SER A 108 23.70 40.71 -7.64
C SER A 108 25.07 40.77 -8.29
N ALA A 109 25.44 41.97 -8.72
CA ALA A 109 26.75 42.24 -9.30
C ALA A 109 27.31 43.56 -8.77
N ALA A 110 28.56 43.54 -8.30
CA ALA A 110 29.31 44.72 -7.91
C ALA A 110 30.18 45.20 -9.07
N ILE A 111 29.88 46.41 -9.57
CA ILE A 111 30.63 47.09 -10.61
C ILE A 111 31.53 48.12 -9.95
N ARG A 112 32.84 48.00 -10.16
CA ARG A 112 33.83 48.96 -9.70
C ARG A 112 34.25 49.88 -10.84
N ILE A 113 34.11 51.19 -10.62
CA ILE A 113 34.49 52.25 -11.55
C ILE A 113 35.59 53.09 -10.90
N VAL A 114 36.74 53.20 -11.59
CA VAL A 114 37.87 54.04 -11.16
C VAL A 114 38.05 55.17 -12.17
N SER A 115 38.08 56.40 -11.68
CA SER A 115 38.27 57.63 -12.47
C SER A 115 39.49 58.42 -11.99
N GLU A 116 40.02 59.29 -12.83
CA GLU A 116 41.18 60.13 -12.47
C GLU A 116 40.83 61.22 -11.45
N GLU A 117 39.53 61.52 -11.29
CA GLU A 117 38.99 62.50 -10.34
C GLU A 117 37.69 62.02 -9.67
N PRO A 118 37.23 62.66 -8.57
CA PRO A 118 35.99 62.27 -7.91
C PRO A 118 34.74 62.54 -8.76
N VAL A 119 34.02 61.48 -9.11
CA VAL A 119 32.79 61.54 -9.89
C VAL A 119 31.62 60.92 -9.13
N ARG A 120 30.39 61.29 -9.50
CA ARG A 120 29.20 60.47 -9.26
C ARG A 120 28.96 59.60 -10.48
N VAL A 121 28.65 58.33 -10.24
CA VAL A 121 28.31 57.35 -11.26
C VAL A 121 26.83 57.05 -11.21
N SER A 122 26.19 57.00 -12.37
CA SER A 122 24.93 56.33 -12.63
C SER A 122 25.16 55.15 -13.58
N VAL A 123 24.53 54.02 -13.31
CA VAL A 123 24.60 52.80 -14.11
C VAL A 123 23.19 52.51 -14.64
N MET A 124 23.02 52.62 -15.95
CA MET A 124 21.82 52.20 -16.67
C MET A 124 22.03 50.76 -17.16
N TYR A 125 21.14 49.83 -16.82
CA TYR A 125 21.30 48.42 -17.17
C TYR A 125 19.99 47.78 -17.68
N GLY A 126 20.12 46.68 -18.41
CA GLY A 126 18.97 45.94 -18.93
C GLY A 126 19.34 44.72 -19.79
N SER A 127 18.33 44.18 -20.46
CA SER A 127 18.40 42.91 -21.21
C SER A 127 19.16 43.00 -22.54
N SER A 128 19.36 44.21 -23.06
CA SER A 128 20.15 44.45 -24.26
C SER A 128 20.67 45.88 -24.29
N CYS A 129 21.69 46.16 -25.10
CA CYS A 129 22.26 47.51 -25.21
C CYS A 129 21.27 48.57 -25.76
N ASP A 130 20.18 48.15 -26.41
CA ASP A 130 19.11 49.03 -26.90
C ASP A 130 17.92 49.13 -25.92
N ALA A 131 17.94 48.37 -24.82
CA ALA A 131 16.88 48.30 -23.80
C ALA A 131 17.50 48.32 -22.40
N LEU A 132 17.97 49.50 -21.99
CA LEU A 132 18.47 49.79 -20.64
C LEU A 132 17.33 50.46 -19.86
N ASP A 133 16.60 49.66 -19.08
CA ASP A 133 15.32 50.07 -18.49
C ASP A 133 15.44 50.46 -17.01
N GLU A 134 16.52 50.04 -16.34
CA GLU A 134 16.76 50.30 -14.91
C GLU A 134 17.98 51.20 -14.70
N GLU A 135 17.97 51.98 -13.61
CA GLU A 135 19.03 52.93 -13.27
C GLU A 135 19.39 52.88 -11.79
N ILE A 136 20.68 52.78 -11.48
CA ILE A 136 21.20 52.93 -10.12
C ILE A 136 22.30 53.99 -10.05
N SER A 137 22.23 54.86 -9.03
CA SER A 137 23.13 56.01 -8.90
C SER A 137 23.83 56.06 -7.55
N SER A 138 25.11 56.38 -7.58
CA SER A 138 25.86 56.78 -6.38
C SER A 138 25.38 58.13 -5.83
N THR A 139 25.43 58.27 -4.50
CA THR A 139 24.99 59.49 -3.80
C THR A 139 26.13 60.46 -3.47
N SER A 140 27.38 60.02 -3.61
CA SER A 140 28.58 60.79 -3.22
C SER A 140 29.65 60.76 -4.32
N PHE A 141 30.50 61.79 -4.35
CA PHE A 141 31.65 61.87 -5.26
C PHE A 141 32.84 61.09 -4.70
N SER A 142 33.41 60.21 -5.51
CA SER A 142 34.61 59.40 -5.21
C SER A 142 35.31 59.06 -6.52
N SER A 143 36.65 58.93 -6.47
CA SER A 143 37.46 58.48 -7.61
C SER A 143 37.49 56.94 -7.75
N ASP A 144 36.99 56.23 -6.73
CA ASP A 144 36.85 54.77 -6.69
C ASP A 144 35.43 54.48 -6.18
N GLN A 145 34.56 54.10 -7.11
CA GLN A 145 33.14 53.86 -6.88
C GLN A 145 32.86 52.37 -7.02
N THR A 146 32.06 51.81 -6.10
CA THR A 146 31.51 50.47 -6.23
C THR A 146 30.00 50.57 -6.19
N ILE A 147 29.36 50.14 -7.27
CA ILE A 147 27.91 50.15 -7.44
C ILE A 147 27.45 48.69 -7.39
N VAL A 148 26.58 48.36 -6.46
CA VAL A 148 25.98 47.04 -6.33
C VAL A 148 24.62 47.09 -7.01
N ILE A 149 24.41 46.22 -7.99
CA ILE A 149 23.12 46.00 -8.64
C ILE A 149 22.54 44.72 -8.05
N ASP A 150 21.32 44.78 -7.53
CA ASP A 150 20.59 43.65 -6.93
C ASP A 150 19.39 43.25 -7.81
N GLY A 151 18.80 42.08 -7.57
CA GLY A 151 17.60 41.60 -8.27
C GLY A 151 17.84 41.16 -9.72
N LEU A 152 19.02 40.61 -9.99
CA LEU A 152 19.43 40.09 -11.29
C LEU A 152 19.07 38.60 -11.42
N GLU A 153 18.72 38.18 -12.64
CA GLU A 153 18.54 36.77 -12.99
C GLU A 153 19.92 36.12 -13.21
N ASP A 154 20.11 34.93 -12.65
CA ASP A 154 21.32 34.14 -12.84
C ASP A 154 21.40 33.54 -14.24
N THR A 155 22.60 33.16 -14.68
CA THR A 155 22.92 32.76 -16.08
C THR A 155 22.56 33.77 -17.18
N PHE A 156 21.90 34.87 -16.82
CA PHE A 156 21.47 35.92 -17.73
C PHE A 156 22.59 36.93 -17.98
N THR A 157 22.66 37.41 -19.22
CA THR A 157 23.65 38.42 -19.62
C THR A 157 23.02 39.80 -19.62
N TYR A 158 23.49 40.65 -18.72
CA TYR A 158 23.07 42.04 -18.61
C TYR A 158 24.02 42.96 -19.37
N TYR A 159 23.44 44.00 -19.95
CA TYR A 159 24.17 45.05 -20.64
C TYR A 159 24.02 46.35 -19.85
N PHE A 160 25.07 47.15 -19.76
CA PHE A 160 25.01 48.41 -19.04
C PHE A 160 25.83 49.52 -19.69
N ARG A 161 25.40 50.76 -19.43
CA ARG A 161 26.14 51.99 -19.69
C ARG A 161 26.31 52.75 -18.40
N ILE A 162 27.42 53.46 -18.29
CA ILE A 162 27.69 54.31 -17.15
C ILE A 162 27.63 55.77 -17.58
N THR A 163 26.93 56.58 -16.80
CA THR A 163 26.99 58.03 -16.88
C THR A 163 27.79 58.50 -15.68
N ILE A 164 28.89 59.20 -15.91
CA ILE A 164 29.66 59.83 -14.85
C ILE A 164 29.45 61.34 -14.90
N THR A 165 29.35 61.94 -13.72
CA THR A 165 29.20 63.37 -13.54
C THR A 165 30.26 63.84 -12.55
N ASP A 166 31.11 64.77 -12.96
CA ASP A 166 32.09 65.40 -12.08
C ASP A 166 31.44 66.45 -11.15
N ALA A 167 32.26 67.05 -10.29
CA ALA A 167 31.81 68.09 -9.37
C ALA A 167 31.48 69.43 -10.06
N ALA A 168 32.02 69.68 -11.26
CA ALA A 168 31.74 70.86 -12.08
C ALA A 168 30.40 70.73 -12.85
N GLY A 169 29.85 69.52 -12.92
CA GLY A 169 28.60 69.20 -13.59
C GLY A 169 28.77 68.75 -15.04
N ASN A 170 29.99 68.46 -15.50
CA ASN A 170 30.16 67.84 -16.82
C ASN A 170 29.70 66.38 -16.76
N VAL A 171 29.07 65.92 -17.84
CA VAL A 171 28.44 64.61 -17.90
C VAL A 171 28.98 63.85 -19.11
N GLY A 172 29.45 62.63 -18.86
CA GLY A 172 29.96 61.73 -19.90
C GLY A 172 29.31 60.36 -19.80
N GLU A 173 28.92 59.81 -20.94
CA GLU A 173 28.33 58.48 -21.05
C GLU A 173 29.33 57.52 -21.71
N PHE A 174 29.57 56.37 -21.09
CA PHE A 174 30.59 55.42 -21.48
C PHE A 174 30.05 53.99 -21.56
N GLY A 175 30.62 53.21 -22.47
CA GLY A 175 30.37 51.79 -22.70
C GLY A 175 31.64 51.10 -23.24
N ASP A 176 31.58 49.82 -23.62
CA ASP A 176 32.71 49.14 -24.26
C ASP A 176 32.86 49.60 -25.72
N GLY A 177 33.69 50.62 -25.94
CA GLY A 177 33.87 51.27 -27.24
C GLY A 177 32.60 51.97 -27.70
N THR A 178 32.03 51.54 -28.83
CA THR A 178 30.72 52.05 -29.31
C THR A 178 29.53 51.29 -28.75
N GLY A 179 29.77 50.17 -28.04
CA GLY A 179 28.76 49.29 -27.45
C GLY A 179 28.46 49.61 -25.99
N CYS A 180 27.73 48.71 -25.33
CA CYS A 180 27.54 48.68 -23.88
C CYS A 180 28.60 47.76 -23.26
N PHE A 181 28.86 47.92 -21.97
CA PHE A 181 29.51 46.87 -21.21
C PHE A 181 28.54 45.70 -21.03
N GLU A 182 29.06 44.50 -20.82
CA GLU A 182 28.25 43.31 -20.55
C GLU A 182 28.87 42.49 -19.42
N PHE A 183 28.02 41.79 -18.68
CA PHE A 183 28.42 40.73 -17.77
C PHE A 183 27.34 39.65 -17.75
N THR A 184 27.76 38.41 -17.50
CA THR A 184 26.85 37.30 -17.26
C THR A 184 26.86 37.01 -15.77
N VAL A 185 25.69 37.01 -15.14
CA VAL A 185 25.56 36.56 -13.75
C VAL A 185 25.91 35.07 -13.75
N PRO A 186 26.88 34.62 -12.93
CA PRO A 186 27.16 33.21 -12.80
C PRO A 186 25.90 32.43 -12.42
N ASP A 187 25.83 31.18 -12.86
CA ASP A 187 24.84 30.23 -12.36
C ASP A 187 24.90 30.21 -10.83
N ALA A 188 23.81 30.57 -10.16
CA ALA A 188 23.74 30.43 -8.72
C ALA A 188 23.65 28.92 -8.45
N ILE A 189 24.52 28.38 -7.60
CA ILE A 189 24.32 27.00 -7.18
C ILE A 189 23.07 27.02 -6.31
N ASP A 190 21.97 26.47 -6.85
CA ASP A 190 20.71 26.37 -6.14
C ASP A 190 20.87 25.43 -4.94
N TYR A 191 20.93 26.04 -3.75
CA TYR A 191 20.74 25.30 -2.51
C TYR A 191 19.25 25.28 -2.21
N PHE A 192 18.67 24.09 -2.23
CA PHE A 192 17.24 23.93 -2.05
C PHE A 192 16.90 23.97 -0.56
N ALA A 193 16.73 25.15 0.02
CA ALA A 193 16.20 25.27 1.38
C ALA A 193 15.30 26.48 1.56
N GLU A 194 14.23 26.29 2.31
CA GLU A 194 13.21 27.28 2.66
C GLU A 194 13.06 27.31 4.19
N GLN A 195 12.90 28.51 4.75
CA GLN A 195 12.70 28.70 6.20
C GLN A 195 11.41 29.48 6.45
N PHE A 196 10.54 28.89 7.28
CA PHE A 196 9.26 29.47 7.70
C PHE A 196 9.40 30.14 9.07
N SER A 197 8.67 31.24 9.29
CA SER A 197 8.72 31.99 10.57
C SER A 197 7.36 32.58 10.98
N GLY A 198 6.25 31.92 10.64
CA GLY A 198 4.90 32.40 10.95
C GLY A 198 3.78 31.99 9.98
N GLY A 199 4.01 30.96 9.17
CA GLY A 199 3.05 30.45 8.20
C GLY A 199 3.68 29.42 7.27
N PHE A 200 3.44 28.14 7.56
CA PHE A 200 3.84 27.02 6.70
C PHE A 200 2.82 26.85 5.57
N ASP A 201 3.25 26.95 4.32
CA ASP A 201 2.37 26.92 3.14
C ASP A 201 2.55 25.68 2.25
N LEU A 202 3.43 24.76 2.63
CA LEU A 202 3.59 23.46 1.96
C LEU A 202 2.61 22.39 2.47
N GLY A 203 1.66 22.73 3.35
CA GLY A 203 0.62 21.79 3.80
C GLY A 203 -0.23 21.29 2.62
N TYR A 204 -0.48 19.98 2.56
CA TYR A 204 -1.13 19.32 1.41
C TYR A 204 -0.40 19.52 0.08
N THR A 205 0.93 19.57 0.13
CA THR A 205 1.82 19.66 -1.04
C THR A 205 2.80 18.50 -1.02
N MET A 206 3.33 18.15 -2.19
CA MET A 206 4.47 17.27 -2.37
C MET A 206 5.53 18.00 -3.18
N VAL A 207 6.78 17.94 -2.74
CA VAL A 207 7.93 18.46 -3.47
C VAL A 207 8.84 17.28 -3.81
N ARG A 208 9.14 17.12 -5.09
CA ARG A 208 10.06 16.11 -5.60
C ARG A 208 11.35 16.77 -6.07
N PHE A 209 12.48 16.21 -5.68
CA PHE A 209 13.81 16.63 -6.06
C PHE A 209 14.43 15.58 -6.98
N VAL A 210 14.56 15.93 -8.26
CA VAL A 210 15.14 15.04 -9.28
C VAL A 210 16.64 15.32 -9.42
N PRO A 211 17.53 14.33 -9.26
CA PRO A 211 18.97 14.55 -9.40
C PRO A 211 19.32 14.86 -10.86
N ILE A 212 20.15 15.88 -11.07
CA ILE A 212 20.72 16.23 -12.39
C ILE A 212 22.11 15.62 -12.48
N GLU A 213 22.24 14.54 -13.25
CA GLU A 213 23.46 13.70 -13.33
C GLU A 213 24.75 14.48 -13.69
N THR A 214 24.62 15.63 -14.35
CA THR A 214 25.77 16.40 -14.83
C THR A 214 26.32 17.42 -13.83
N ALA A 215 25.64 17.66 -12.70
CA ALA A 215 25.94 18.82 -11.85
C ALA A 215 25.86 18.58 -10.32
N ASP A 216 25.58 17.37 -9.83
CA ASP A 216 25.40 17.09 -8.38
C ASP A 216 24.41 18.08 -7.70
N VAL A 217 23.39 18.49 -8.46
CA VAL A 217 22.29 19.36 -8.03
C VAL A 217 20.95 18.67 -8.29
N PHE A 218 19.88 19.22 -7.73
CA PHE A 218 18.52 18.71 -7.89
C PHE A 218 17.64 19.70 -8.68
N ALA A 219 16.54 19.23 -9.24
CA ALA A 219 15.46 20.07 -9.76
C ALA A 219 14.21 19.84 -8.90
N PRO A 220 13.73 20.85 -8.14
CA PRO A 220 12.50 20.75 -7.37
C PRO A 220 11.28 20.88 -8.28
N CYS A 221 10.26 20.09 -7.98
CA CYS A 221 8.95 20.15 -8.62
C CYS A 221 7.88 19.99 -7.53
N ALA A 222 7.06 21.02 -7.35
CA ALA A 222 6.03 21.07 -6.32
C ALA A 222 4.62 20.90 -6.90
N GLU A 223 3.82 20.03 -6.29
CA GLU A 223 2.46 19.67 -6.72
C GLU A 223 1.53 19.53 -5.50
N SER A 224 0.23 19.80 -5.66
CA SER A 224 -0.73 19.57 -4.58
C SER A 224 -0.91 18.08 -4.29
N ALA A 225 -0.97 17.72 -3.01
CA ALA A 225 -1.08 16.35 -2.53
C ALA A 225 -2.39 16.14 -1.74
N THR A 226 -3.06 15.01 -2.00
CA THR A 226 -4.23 14.56 -1.21
C THR A 226 -3.87 13.42 -0.26
N ALA A 227 -2.72 12.76 -0.48
CA ALA A 227 -2.17 11.64 0.27
C ALA A 227 -0.66 11.85 0.49
N LEU A 228 -0.06 11.14 1.46
CA LEU A 228 1.39 11.01 1.51
C LEU A 228 1.87 10.18 0.29
N PRO A 229 3.12 10.38 -0.20
CA PRO A 229 3.66 9.64 -1.35
C PRO A 229 3.53 8.11 -1.22
N VAL A 230 3.69 7.59 0.00
CA VAL A 230 3.52 6.17 0.35
C VAL A 230 2.60 6.06 1.55
N ASP A 231 1.63 5.14 1.52
CA ASP A 231 0.80 4.82 2.68
C ASP A 231 1.67 4.30 3.85
N PRO A 232 1.69 4.98 5.01
CA PRO A 232 2.52 4.58 6.15
C PRO A 232 2.05 3.30 6.87
N THR A 233 0.86 2.77 6.53
CA THR A 233 0.30 1.57 7.15
C THR A 233 1.23 0.36 6.97
N GLY A 234 1.43 -0.42 8.04
CA GLY A 234 2.34 -1.57 8.05
C GLY A 234 3.84 -1.22 8.13
N GLY A 235 4.20 0.04 8.35
CA GLY A 235 5.58 0.47 8.54
C GLY A 235 6.23 -0.02 9.85
N VAL A 236 7.55 -0.15 9.84
CA VAL A 236 8.35 -0.51 11.01
C VAL A 236 8.58 0.74 11.86
N SER A 237 8.15 0.71 13.12
CA SER A 237 8.27 1.86 14.03
C SER A 237 9.72 2.12 14.45
N ILE A 238 10.10 3.40 14.46
CA ILE A 238 11.38 3.90 14.96
C ILE A 238 11.13 4.57 16.33
N PRO A 239 11.63 4.01 17.44
CA PRO A 239 11.38 4.55 18.76
C PRO A 239 12.25 5.78 19.03
N LEU A 240 11.73 6.96 18.68
CA LEU A 240 12.41 8.24 18.93
C LEU A 240 11.85 8.94 20.16
N ALA A 241 12.76 9.41 21.02
CA ALA A 241 12.44 10.35 22.08
C ALA A 241 12.57 11.79 21.59
N ASP A 242 12.23 12.75 22.45
CA ASP A 242 12.59 14.15 22.30
C ASP A 242 14.08 14.34 22.01
N ASP A 243 14.43 15.13 20.99
CA ASP A 243 15.80 15.33 20.49
C ASP A 243 16.55 14.02 20.15
N GLY A 244 15.80 12.98 19.80
CA GLY A 244 16.34 11.65 19.49
C GLY A 244 16.81 11.53 18.05
N SER A 245 17.77 10.62 17.83
CA SER A 245 18.16 10.19 16.49
C SER A 245 18.48 8.70 16.47
N GLU A 246 18.00 7.98 15.46
CA GLU A 246 18.19 6.55 15.30
C GLU A 246 18.72 6.24 13.88
N GLN A 247 19.68 5.32 13.77
CA GLN A 247 20.24 4.92 12.48
C GLN A 247 19.39 3.81 11.85
N VAL A 248 19.00 3.99 10.60
CA VAL A 248 18.31 2.97 9.80
C VAL A 248 19.16 2.58 8.59
N SER A 249 19.17 1.28 8.27
CA SER A 249 19.81 0.76 7.07
C SER A 249 18.91 0.99 5.86
N LEU A 250 19.50 1.43 4.75
CA LEU A 250 18.79 1.58 3.48
C LEU A 250 18.89 0.28 2.66
N PRO A 251 17.84 -0.10 1.91
CA PRO A 251 17.84 -1.31 1.08
C PRO A 251 18.71 -1.19 -0.19
N PHE A 252 19.17 0.02 -0.50
CA PHE A 252 20.06 0.36 -1.61
C PHE A 252 21.09 1.41 -1.18
N GLU A 253 22.15 1.56 -1.97
CA GLU A 253 23.13 2.63 -1.82
C GLU A 253 22.54 3.93 -2.38
N PHE A 254 22.13 4.85 -1.51
CA PHE A 254 21.46 6.08 -1.90
C PHE A 254 22.50 7.15 -2.32
N PRO A 255 22.48 7.63 -3.57
CA PRO A 255 23.37 8.71 -4.00
C PRO A 255 22.83 10.07 -3.55
N PHE A 256 23.65 10.86 -2.85
CA PHE A 256 23.29 12.18 -2.35
C PHE A 256 24.51 13.09 -2.28
N TYR A 257 24.49 14.21 -3.03
CA TYR A 257 25.59 15.18 -3.16
C TYR A 257 26.96 14.53 -3.41
N GLY A 258 27.08 13.71 -4.46
CA GLY A 258 28.33 13.07 -4.88
C GLY A 258 28.83 11.92 -4.01
N GLU A 259 28.16 11.63 -2.89
CA GLU A 259 28.46 10.51 -1.97
C GLU A 259 27.36 9.44 -2.03
N SER A 260 27.66 8.24 -1.54
CA SER A 260 26.74 7.11 -1.53
C SER A 260 26.55 6.55 -0.12
N TRP A 261 25.28 6.37 0.27
CA TRP A 261 24.89 6.08 1.65
C TRP A 261 24.08 4.78 1.75
N GLY A 262 24.59 3.81 2.49
CA GLY A 262 23.85 2.59 2.86
C GLY A 262 23.01 2.72 4.14
N SER A 263 23.01 3.90 4.79
CA SER A 263 22.23 4.16 6.01
C SER A 263 21.97 5.65 6.19
N ALA A 264 20.88 6.00 6.85
CA ALA A 264 20.56 7.37 7.27
C ALA A 264 20.25 7.42 8.77
N TYR A 265 20.46 8.58 9.39
CA TYR A 265 20.01 8.87 10.75
C TYR A 265 18.68 9.61 10.68
N VAL A 266 17.62 9.00 11.23
CA VAL A 266 16.29 9.61 11.35
C VAL A 266 16.25 10.42 12.64
N GLY A 267 15.95 11.72 12.56
CA GLY A 267 15.79 12.60 13.72
C GLY A 267 14.33 12.72 14.16
N SER A 268 14.10 12.89 15.47
CA SER A 268 12.77 13.23 16.01
C SER A 268 12.24 14.52 15.37
N ASN A 269 13.14 15.46 15.14
CA ASN A 269 12.93 16.84 14.70
C ASN A 269 12.76 16.95 13.17
N GLY A 270 12.12 15.96 12.52
CA GLY A 270 11.66 16.06 11.14
C GLY A 270 12.72 16.11 10.03
N TYR A 271 13.86 15.44 10.22
CA TYR A 271 14.94 15.37 9.23
C TYR A 271 15.60 13.99 9.13
N LEU A 272 16.33 13.79 8.04
CA LEU A 272 17.35 12.76 7.87
C LEU A 272 18.74 13.41 7.83
N THR A 273 19.72 12.80 8.47
CA THR A 273 21.14 13.19 8.36
C THR A 273 21.99 12.01 7.90
N PHE A 274 23.09 12.29 7.21
CA PHE A 274 23.98 11.27 6.70
C PHE A 274 25.38 11.37 7.34
N GLY A 275 25.94 10.22 7.69
CA GLY A 275 27.28 10.09 8.28
C GLY A 275 27.37 10.38 9.79
N ALA A 276 26.49 11.21 10.36
CA ALA A 276 26.43 11.48 11.79
C ALA A 276 24.99 11.76 12.27
N PRO A 277 24.63 11.40 13.51
CA PRO A 277 23.34 11.78 14.11
C PRO A 277 23.33 13.27 14.47
N ASP A 278 22.13 13.82 14.60
CA ASP A 278 21.89 15.17 15.13
C ASP A 278 20.83 15.15 16.23
N THR A 279 20.99 15.98 17.25
CA THR A 279 20.09 16.16 18.39
C THR A 279 19.73 17.64 18.60
N GLY A 280 19.95 18.49 17.59
CA GLY A 280 19.59 19.89 17.64
C GLY A 280 18.08 20.07 17.44
N TYR A 281 17.45 20.88 18.30
CA TYR A 281 16.06 21.32 18.17
C TYR A 281 15.91 22.66 17.44
N GLY A 282 16.95 23.49 17.41
CA GLY A 282 16.88 24.84 16.84
C GLY A 282 17.04 24.86 15.32
N GLU A 283 15.96 25.16 14.63
CA GLU A 283 15.85 25.33 13.19
C GLU A 283 16.54 26.62 12.73
N SER A 284 17.48 26.48 11.80
CA SER A 284 18.12 27.60 11.10
C SER A 284 18.85 27.07 9.88
N PHE A 285 19.07 27.93 8.87
CA PHE A 285 19.96 27.58 7.76
C PHE A 285 21.36 27.16 8.25
N GLY A 286 21.88 27.77 9.32
CA GLY A 286 23.17 27.38 9.90
C GLY A 286 23.18 25.93 10.42
N SER A 287 22.11 25.52 11.10
CA SER A 287 21.94 24.15 11.58
C SER A 287 21.71 23.16 10.42
N HIS A 288 20.85 23.54 9.47
CA HIS A 288 20.50 22.72 8.31
C HIS A 288 21.73 22.44 7.44
N PHE A 289 22.46 23.49 7.04
CA PHE A 289 23.62 23.37 6.17
C PHE A 289 24.89 22.82 6.87
N GLY A 290 24.85 22.61 8.18
CA GLY A 290 26.00 22.12 8.95
C GLY A 290 26.29 20.62 8.81
N LEU A 291 25.35 19.85 8.24
CA LEU A 291 25.47 18.40 8.02
C LEU A 291 24.81 18.03 6.68
N PRO A 292 25.27 16.95 6.01
CA PRO A 292 24.51 16.38 4.90
C PRO A 292 23.13 15.96 5.42
N ARG A 293 22.08 16.64 4.95
CA ARG A 293 20.75 16.60 5.57
C ARG A 293 19.63 16.72 4.54
N ILE A 294 18.53 16.02 4.81
CA ILE A 294 17.22 16.25 4.17
C ILE A 294 16.26 16.66 5.29
N SER A 295 15.79 17.90 5.27
CA SER A 295 14.82 18.42 6.23
C SER A 295 13.44 18.46 5.59
N ALA A 296 12.49 17.72 6.13
CA ALA A 296 11.09 17.79 5.70
C ALA A 296 10.28 18.75 6.57
N LEU A 297 10.58 18.83 7.86
CA LEU A 297 9.95 19.75 8.78
C LEU A 297 10.88 19.95 9.98
N PHE A 298 12.06 20.54 9.73
CA PHE A 298 13.05 20.69 10.79
C PHE A 298 12.58 21.74 11.79
N ASP A 299 12.15 21.25 12.96
CA ASP A 299 11.62 21.99 14.09
C ASP A 299 11.72 21.11 15.37
N ASP A 300 11.43 21.66 16.55
CA ASP A 300 11.48 21.00 17.86
C ASP A 300 10.31 20.00 18.05
N LEU A 301 10.34 18.87 17.33
CA LEU A 301 9.30 17.84 17.35
C LEU A 301 9.55 16.73 18.37
N ASN A 302 8.48 16.28 19.02
CA ASN A 302 8.54 15.26 20.07
C ASN A 302 7.61 14.06 19.82
N PRO A 303 8.10 13.02 19.11
CA PRO A 303 7.35 11.79 18.86
C PRO A 303 6.99 10.99 20.11
N SER A 304 7.69 11.20 21.24
CA SER A 304 7.38 10.50 22.49
C SER A 304 6.16 11.07 23.23
N SER A 305 5.74 12.28 22.86
CA SER A 305 4.55 12.93 23.38
C SER A 305 3.28 12.52 22.60
N ALA A 306 3.34 12.59 21.28
CA ALA A 306 2.26 12.19 20.38
C ALA A 306 2.79 11.84 18.98
N GLY A 307 2.02 11.03 18.24
CA GLY A 307 2.35 10.60 16.89
C GLY A 307 3.27 9.39 16.82
N THR A 308 3.67 9.04 15.60
CA THR A 308 4.59 7.93 15.34
C THR A 308 5.61 8.30 14.28
N VAL A 309 6.81 7.75 14.41
CA VAL A 309 7.83 7.73 13.35
C VAL A 309 8.02 6.29 12.91
N SER A 310 7.94 6.03 11.60
CA SER A 310 8.09 4.70 11.03
C SER A 310 8.75 4.76 9.65
N TYR A 311 9.26 3.62 9.20
CA TYR A 311 9.73 3.48 7.82
C TYR A 311 9.07 2.31 7.09
N ARG A 312 8.99 2.40 5.77
CA ARG A 312 8.63 1.32 4.86
C ARG A 312 9.75 1.08 3.86
N ASP A 313 10.21 -0.17 3.80
CA ASP A 313 11.08 -0.67 2.75
C ASP A 313 10.23 -1.23 1.61
N LEU A 314 10.39 -0.65 0.42
CA LEU A 314 9.70 -1.05 -0.82
C LEU A 314 10.70 -1.58 -1.85
N GLY A 315 11.92 -1.95 -1.43
CA GLY A 315 13.00 -2.44 -2.29
C GLY A 315 13.72 -1.33 -3.04
N THR A 316 13.04 -0.63 -3.95
CA THR A 316 13.61 0.48 -4.75
C THR A 316 13.26 1.86 -4.21
N ARG A 317 12.35 1.92 -3.24
CA ARG A 317 11.94 3.13 -2.52
C ARG A 317 12.01 2.87 -1.01
N PHE A 318 12.36 3.89 -0.24
CA PHE A 318 12.43 3.82 1.21
C PHE A 318 11.76 5.06 1.80
N ALA A 319 10.59 4.87 2.42
CA ALA A 319 9.75 5.96 2.93
C ALA A 319 9.88 6.06 4.45
N ILE A 320 10.16 7.25 4.97
CA ILE A 320 10.19 7.57 6.40
C ILE A 320 9.06 8.54 6.69
N SER A 321 8.18 8.19 7.61
CA SER A 321 6.94 8.93 7.90
C SER A 321 6.92 9.42 9.33
N TRP A 322 6.54 10.68 9.52
CA TRP A 322 6.14 11.26 10.80
C TRP A 322 4.63 11.49 10.72
N VAL A 323 3.85 10.76 11.51
CA VAL A 323 2.38 10.80 11.46
C VAL A 323 1.83 11.32 12.77
N GLY A 324 1.16 12.47 12.73
CA GLY A 324 0.56 13.12 13.89
C GLY A 324 1.57 13.50 14.99
N VAL A 325 2.81 13.80 14.63
CA VAL A 325 3.87 14.14 15.59
C VAL A 325 3.68 15.57 16.09
N SER A 326 3.67 15.75 17.41
CA SER A 326 3.52 17.06 18.03
C SER A 326 4.86 17.77 18.23
N GLU A 327 4.86 19.09 18.06
CA GLU A 327 5.92 19.99 18.52
C GLU A 327 6.04 19.94 20.05
N TYR A 328 7.26 20.11 20.56
CA TYR A 328 7.59 20.02 21.97
C TYR A 328 6.69 20.90 22.84
N ASN A 329 6.11 20.29 23.88
CA ASN A 329 5.24 20.97 24.85
C ASN A 329 4.01 21.66 24.22
N THR A 330 3.56 21.16 23.06
CA THR A 330 2.29 21.53 22.43
C THR A 330 1.36 20.30 22.33
N SER A 331 0.22 20.47 21.65
CA SER A 331 -0.68 19.38 21.27
C SER A 331 -1.06 19.47 19.79
N ASN A 332 -0.17 20.06 18.98
CA ASN A 332 -0.39 20.22 17.56
C ASN A 332 -0.09 18.90 16.83
N GLU A 333 -0.54 18.77 15.58
CA GLU A 333 -0.37 17.54 14.81
C GLU A 333 0.31 17.84 13.49
N ASN A 334 1.43 17.15 13.22
CA ASN A 334 2.21 17.31 12.00
C ASN A 334 2.38 15.95 11.33
N THR A 335 1.96 15.85 10.07
CA THR A 335 2.05 14.63 9.26
C THR A 335 2.79 14.90 7.95
N PHE A 336 3.94 14.26 7.77
CA PHE A 336 4.80 14.42 6.60
C PHE A 336 5.67 13.18 6.37
N GLN A 337 6.28 13.09 5.19
CA GLN A 337 7.05 11.93 4.76
C GLN A 337 8.24 12.34 3.89
N ILE A 338 9.36 11.63 4.03
CA ILE A 338 10.49 11.65 3.09
C ILE A 338 10.58 10.29 2.40
N VAL A 339 10.60 10.25 1.08
CA VAL A 339 10.84 9.03 0.29
C VAL A 339 12.14 9.16 -0.46
N LEU A 340 13.05 8.21 -0.22
CA LEU A 340 14.29 8.07 -0.97
C LEU A 340 14.09 7.01 -2.06
N HIS A 341 14.53 7.30 -3.27
CA HIS A 341 14.53 6.36 -4.38
C HIS A 341 15.94 5.86 -4.67
N ALA A 342 16.07 4.62 -5.13
CA ALA A 342 17.36 4.06 -5.55
C ALA A 342 18.04 4.84 -6.69
N SER A 343 17.28 5.63 -7.45
CA SER A 343 17.77 6.55 -8.48
C SER A 343 18.48 7.79 -7.93
N GLY A 344 18.31 8.11 -6.64
CA GLY A 344 18.72 9.38 -6.06
C GLY A 344 17.61 10.42 -6.00
N GLU A 345 16.43 10.14 -6.55
CA GLU A 345 15.26 11.01 -6.39
C GLU A 345 14.78 11.04 -4.93
N ILE A 346 14.32 12.23 -4.50
CA ILE A 346 13.79 12.46 -3.15
C ILE A 346 12.40 13.06 -3.29
N GLU A 347 11.41 12.48 -2.61
CA GLU A 347 10.09 13.09 -2.46
C GLU A 347 9.89 13.51 -1.01
N ILE A 348 9.35 14.70 -0.79
CA ILE A 348 8.89 15.17 0.51
C ILE A 348 7.42 15.52 0.38
N GLY A 349 6.57 14.90 1.19
CA GLY A 349 5.12 15.12 1.17
C GLY A 349 4.60 15.58 2.52
N TRP A 350 3.66 16.52 2.52
CA TRP A 350 3.03 17.07 3.72
C TRP A 350 1.52 16.93 3.65
N GLN A 351 0.91 16.71 4.81
CA GLN A 351 -0.53 16.69 5.00
C GLN A 351 -0.94 17.79 5.97
N GLN A 352 -1.67 17.47 7.04
CA GLN A 352 -1.93 18.39 8.13
C GLN A 352 -0.59 18.77 8.80
N ILE A 353 -0.26 20.06 8.78
CA ILE A 353 0.91 20.65 9.44
C ILE A 353 0.41 21.85 10.25
N ASP A 354 0.68 21.83 11.55
CA ASP A 354 0.24 22.88 12.48
C ASP A 354 1.39 23.78 12.94
N VAL A 355 2.66 23.33 12.82
CA VAL A 355 3.83 24.18 13.12
C VAL A 355 3.88 25.38 12.17
N THR A 356 4.40 26.50 12.66
CA THR A 356 4.40 27.78 11.93
C THR A 356 5.78 28.18 11.43
N ASP A 357 6.80 27.52 11.94
CA ASP A 357 8.22 27.72 11.77
C ASP A 357 8.87 26.36 11.56
N ALA A 358 9.73 26.28 10.56
CA ALA A 358 10.45 25.07 10.20
C ALA A 358 11.52 25.43 9.16
N VAL A 359 12.50 24.55 9.00
CA VAL A 359 13.34 24.52 7.80
C VAL A 359 13.00 23.29 6.97
N VAL A 360 12.83 23.49 5.66
CA VAL A 360 12.65 22.45 4.66
C VAL A 360 13.78 22.55 3.65
N GLY A 361 14.33 21.42 3.20
CA GLY A 361 15.33 21.46 2.13
C GLY A 361 16.34 20.33 2.13
N LEU A 362 17.34 20.49 1.25
CA LEU A 362 18.48 19.61 1.04
C LEU A 362 19.78 20.34 1.38
N SER A 363 20.70 19.62 2.02
CA SER A 363 22.04 20.10 2.32
C SER A 363 23.12 19.08 2.01
N ASP A 364 24.22 19.56 1.44
CA ASP A 364 25.49 18.85 1.24
C ASP A 364 26.40 18.86 2.50
N GLY A 365 26.03 19.57 3.55
CA GLY A 365 26.81 19.72 4.78
C GLY A 365 28.00 20.67 4.71
N SER A 366 28.10 21.53 3.69
CA SER A 366 29.24 22.44 3.49
C SER A 366 29.14 23.77 4.26
N GLY A 367 28.05 24.00 4.98
CA GLY A 367 27.71 25.27 5.63
C GLY A 367 26.94 26.23 4.71
N VAL A 368 26.41 27.31 5.29
CA VAL A 368 25.66 28.32 4.51
C VAL A 368 26.60 29.00 3.51
N GLN A 369 26.27 28.92 2.23
CA GLN A 369 27.10 29.45 1.17
C GLN A 369 26.96 30.95 1.00
N SER A 370 28.03 31.60 0.51
CA SER A 370 28.01 33.02 0.20
C SER A 370 27.11 33.26 -1.01
N GLY A 371 26.10 34.12 -0.87
CA GLY A 371 25.11 34.36 -1.91
C GLY A 371 23.95 33.37 -1.92
N PHE A 372 23.78 32.52 -0.90
CA PHE A 372 22.59 31.67 -0.78
C PHE A 372 21.29 32.49 -0.82
N ILE A 373 20.40 32.14 -1.75
CA ILE A 373 19.03 32.62 -1.82
C ILE A 373 18.13 31.47 -1.40
N PRO A 374 17.29 31.65 -0.35
CA PRO A 374 16.29 30.64 0.01
C PRO A 374 15.36 30.32 -1.16
N ALA A 375 15.10 29.03 -1.35
CA ALA A 375 14.07 28.58 -2.27
C ALA A 375 12.68 28.94 -1.72
N ASP A 376 11.72 29.14 -2.62
CA ASP A 376 10.29 29.13 -2.33
C ASP A 376 9.71 27.89 -3.01
N PHE A 377 9.48 26.83 -2.23
CA PHE A 377 8.99 25.57 -2.79
C PHE A 377 7.52 25.64 -3.17
N SER A 378 6.75 26.60 -2.66
CA SER A 378 5.36 26.79 -3.07
C SER A 378 5.25 27.28 -4.52
N ASP A 379 6.27 27.98 -5.02
CA ASP A 379 6.40 28.47 -6.39
C ASP A 379 7.18 27.53 -7.33
N ALA A 380 7.69 26.40 -6.83
CA ALA A 380 8.48 25.41 -7.58
C ALA A 380 7.66 24.54 -8.56
N SER A 381 6.39 24.88 -8.82
CA SER A 381 5.52 24.18 -9.80
C SER A 381 5.94 24.40 -11.26
N SER A 382 6.76 25.43 -11.53
CA SER A 382 7.22 25.79 -12.89
C SER A 382 8.36 24.91 -13.43
N GLY A 383 9.03 24.14 -12.56
CA GLY A 383 10.17 23.26 -12.88
C GLY A 383 9.79 21.82 -13.24
N CYS A 384 8.51 21.46 -13.18
CA CYS A 384 8.01 20.15 -13.57
C CYS A 384 8.04 20.03 -15.10
N LEU A 385 9.18 19.63 -15.68
CA LEU A 385 9.21 19.15 -17.06
C LEU A 385 8.13 18.07 -17.23
N PRO A 386 7.44 17.97 -18.39
CA PRO A 386 6.53 16.86 -18.65
C PRO A 386 7.29 15.53 -18.48
N ARG A 387 6.66 14.50 -17.91
CA ARG A 387 7.32 13.22 -17.61
C ARG A 387 6.48 12.05 -18.10
N PRO A 388 7.08 10.84 -18.21
CA PRO A 388 6.28 9.64 -18.36
C PRO A 388 5.28 9.56 -17.19
N PRO A 389 4.06 9.06 -17.45
CA PRO A 389 3.07 8.88 -16.41
C PRO A 389 3.55 7.84 -15.39
N VAL A 390 2.87 7.77 -14.25
CA VAL A 390 3.09 6.75 -13.22
C VAL A 390 1.82 5.90 -13.11
N ALA A 391 1.90 4.64 -13.52
CA ALA A 391 0.83 3.69 -13.33
C ALA A 391 0.78 3.23 -11.86
N ASN A 392 -0.42 3.10 -11.29
CA ASN A 392 -0.60 2.68 -9.90
C ASN A 392 -0.89 1.18 -9.80
N ASP A 393 -0.36 0.51 -8.79
CA ASP A 393 -0.81 -0.84 -8.44
C ASP A 393 -2.27 -0.81 -7.97
N LEU A 394 -3.06 -1.80 -8.37
CA LEU A 394 -4.50 -1.86 -8.05
C LEU A 394 -4.87 -3.22 -7.46
N SER A 395 -5.75 -3.21 -6.46
CA SER A 395 -6.26 -4.43 -5.83
C SER A 395 -7.79 -4.46 -5.81
N PHE A 396 -8.39 -5.61 -6.14
CA PHE A 396 -9.83 -5.82 -6.14
C PHE A 396 -10.19 -7.17 -5.52
N GLU A 397 -11.43 -7.29 -5.03
CA GLU A 397 -12.01 -8.54 -4.54
C GLU A 397 -13.31 -8.85 -5.32
N MET A 398 -13.57 -10.13 -5.59
CA MET A 398 -14.87 -10.60 -6.09
C MET A 398 -15.23 -12.00 -5.57
N GLY A 399 -16.52 -12.34 -5.63
CA GLY A 399 -17.00 -13.69 -5.37
C GLY A 399 -16.80 -14.64 -6.55
N ILE A 400 -16.89 -15.95 -6.28
CA ILE A 400 -16.98 -16.97 -7.32
C ILE A 400 -18.17 -16.65 -8.26
N GLY A 401 -17.99 -16.79 -9.57
CA GLY A 401 -19.07 -16.58 -10.54
C GLY A 401 -19.35 -15.11 -10.86
N ASP A 402 -18.69 -14.17 -10.16
CA ASP A 402 -18.88 -12.75 -10.35
C ASP A 402 -17.93 -12.17 -11.41
N SER A 403 -18.09 -10.86 -11.65
CA SER A 403 -17.19 -10.08 -12.49
C SER A 403 -16.84 -8.78 -11.80
N VAL A 404 -15.59 -8.34 -11.92
CA VAL A 404 -15.15 -7.02 -11.45
C VAL A 404 -14.80 -6.12 -12.62
N GLU A 405 -15.25 -4.87 -12.56
CA GLU A 405 -14.87 -3.83 -13.50
C GLU A 405 -13.63 -3.09 -12.98
N ILE A 406 -12.56 -3.12 -13.78
CA ILE A 406 -11.23 -2.60 -13.43
C ILE A 406 -11.04 -1.28 -14.15
N THR A 407 -10.88 -0.22 -13.36
CA THR A 407 -10.45 1.09 -13.86
C THR A 407 -8.94 1.21 -13.68
N LEU A 408 -8.18 0.93 -14.73
CA LEU A 408 -6.75 1.24 -14.76
C LEU A 408 -6.51 2.71 -14.42
N SER A 409 -5.47 2.97 -13.64
CA SER A 409 -5.18 4.32 -13.15
C SER A 409 -3.71 4.65 -13.32
N ALA A 410 -3.44 5.89 -13.68
CA ALA A 410 -2.11 6.46 -13.68
C ALA A 410 -2.23 7.94 -13.36
N SER A 411 -1.21 8.48 -12.71
CA SER A 411 -1.02 9.91 -12.55
C SER A 411 -0.06 10.41 -13.63
N ASP A 412 -0.35 11.56 -14.19
CA ASP A 412 0.46 12.21 -15.21
C ASP A 412 0.45 13.72 -14.98
N ASP A 413 1.55 14.39 -15.31
CA ASP A 413 1.65 15.85 -15.22
C ASP A 413 1.11 16.57 -16.48
N GLY A 414 0.84 15.80 -17.55
CA GLY A 414 0.04 16.20 -18.70
C GLY A 414 -1.48 16.06 -18.51
N PRO A 415 -2.30 16.50 -19.47
CA PRO A 415 -3.74 16.29 -19.42
C PRO A 415 -4.07 14.78 -19.44
N VAL A 416 -4.55 14.24 -18.32
CA VAL A 416 -4.97 12.83 -18.13
C VAL A 416 -5.90 12.27 -19.22
N GLU A 417 -6.64 13.11 -19.95
CA GLU A 417 -7.45 12.68 -21.11
C GLU A 417 -6.61 12.22 -22.33
N ALA A 418 -5.30 12.43 -22.31
CA ALA A 418 -4.36 11.99 -23.34
C ALA A 418 -3.67 10.65 -23.03
N LEU A 419 -3.85 10.09 -21.83
CA LEU A 419 -3.21 8.85 -21.43
C LEU A 419 -3.78 7.64 -22.17
N THR A 420 -2.87 6.80 -22.64
CA THR A 420 -3.17 5.51 -23.23
C THR A 420 -2.66 4.41 -22.31
N PHE A 421 -3.51 3.45 -21.97
CA PHE A 421 -3.10 2.30 -21.16
C PHE A 421 -2.79 1.10 -22.06
N SER A 422 -1.79 0.30 -21.69
CA SER A 422 -1.44 -0.94 -22.36
C SER A 422 -1.30 -2.08 -21.34
N VAL A 423 -2.04 -3.16 -21.56
CA VAL A 423 -1.92 -4.41 -20.80
C VAL A 423 -0.76 -5.21 -21.36
N ASP A 424 0.23 -5.52 -20.53
CA ASP A 424 1.49 -6.15 -20.94
C ASP A 424 1.55 -7.64 -20.65
N SER A 425 0.75 -8.12 -19.70
CA SER A 425 0.54 -9.55 -19.43
C SER A 425 -0.94 -9.86 -19.27
N LEU A 426 -1.34 -11.12 -19.46
CA LEU A 426 -2.71 -11.56 -19.21
C LEU A 426 -2.78 -12.27 -17.86
N PRO A 427 -3.87 -12.08 -17.10
CA PRO A 427 -4.11 -12.87 -15.91
C PRO A 427 -4.45 -14.31 -16.31
N GLN A 428 -4.46 -15.23 -15.35
CA GLN A 428 -4.94 -16.60 -15.58
C GLN A 428 -6.47 -16.70 -15.78
N ARG A 429 -7.13 -15.57 -16.09
CA ARG A 429 -8.59 -15.43 -16.19
C ARG A 429 -8.97 -14.63 -17.44
N ASP A 430 -10.24 -14.72 -17.82
CA ASP A 430 -10.78 -13.97 -18.94
C ASP A 430 -10.83 -12.47 -18.63
N LEU A 431 -9.99 -11.71 -19.33
CA LEU A 431 -9.94 -10.25 -19.25
C LEU A 431 -10.57 -9.66 -20.51
N ARG A 432 -11.66 -8.90 -20.35
CA ARG A 432 -12.36 -8.23 -21.46
C ARG A 432 -12.07 -6.75 -21.48
N ASP A 433 -11.90 -6.21 -22.69
CA ASP A 433 -11.87 -4.78 -22.95
C ASP A 433 -13.31 -4.26 -23.02
N LEU A 434 -13.69 -3.36 -22.11
CA LEU A 434 -15.06 -2.85 -22.02
C LEU A 434 -15.42 -1.88 -23.15
N ALA A 435 -14.45 -1.23 -23.78
CA ALA A 435 -14.69 -0.34 -24.91
C ALA A 435 -15.08 -1.13 -26.17
N THR A 436 -14.49 -2.30 -26.37
CA THR A 436 -14.77 -3.16 -27.54
C THR A 436 -15.73 -4.32 -27.25
N GLY A 437 -15.86 -4.73 -25.99
CA GLY A 437 -16.58 -5.92 -25.54
C GLY A 437 -15.86 -7.24 -25.86
N ALA A 438 -14.64 -7.19 -26.40
CA ALA A 438 -13.88 -8.36 -26.82
C ALA A 438 -13.02 -8.93 -25.68
N LEU A 439 -12.77 -10.24 -25.72
CA LEU A 439 -11.79 -10.90 -24.86
C LEU A 439 -10.38 -10.55 -25.32
N ILE A 440 -9.51 -10.16 -24.39
CA ILE A 440 -8.10 -9.88 -24.65
C ILE A 440 -7.35 -11.22 -24.67
N THR A 441 -6.78 -11.58 -25.82
CA THR A 441 -6.10 -12.88 -26.03
C THR A 441 -4.63 -12.72 -26.43
N THR A 442 -4.16 -11.49 -26.63
CA THR A 442 -2.77 -11.18 -27.03
C THR A 442 -2.33 -9.89 -26.38
N VAL A 443 -1.08 -9.85 -25.90
CA VAL A 443 -0.43 -8.66 -25.32
C VAL A 443 0.80 -8.24 -26.14
N PRO A 444 1.20 -6.95 -26.13
CA PRO A 444 0.54 -5.84 -25.43
C PRO A 444 -0.82 -5.46 -26.05
N HIS A 445 -1.82 -5.16 -25.22
CA HIS A 445 -3.16 -4.75 -25.66
C HIS A 445 -3.49 -3.35 -25.17
N VAL A 446 -3.72 -2.44 -26.13
CA VAL A 446 -4.00 -1.04 -25.85
C VAL A 446 -5.48 -0.84 -25.53
N VAL A 447 -5.76 -0.17 -24.40
CA VAL A 447 -7.09 0.15 -23.91
C VAL A 447 -7.36 1.65 -23.98
N PHE A 448 -8.58 2.02 -24.36
CA PHE A 448 -8.99 3.42 -24.58
C PHE A 448 -10.29 3.76 -23.84
N GLY A 449 -10.43 5.00 -23.36
CA GLY A 449 -11.67 5.54 -22.82
C GLY A 449 -11.52 6.15 -21.42
N SER A 450 -12.62 6.70 -20.90
CA SER A 450 -12.73 7.18 -19.52
C SER A 450 -13.74 6.32 -18.76
N GLY A 451 -13.37 5.76 -17.61
CA GLY A 451 -14.22 4.87 -16.80
C GLY A 451 -13.61 3.47 -16.63
N PRO A 452 -14.39 2.45 -16.25
CA PRO A 452 -13.89 1.09 -16.18
C PRO A 452 -13.40 0.64 -17.55
N HIS A 453 -12.11 0.33 -17.62
CA HIS A 453 -11.38 0.00 -18.84
C HIS A 453 -11.57 -1.48 -19.18
N LEU A 454 -11.50 -2.32 -18.16
CA LEU A 454 -11.45 -3.76 -18.28
C LEU A 454 -12.53 -4.40 -17.42
N ARG A 455 -12.95 -5.61 -17.76
CA ARG A 455 -13.75 -6.46 -16.89
C ARG A 455 -13.10 -7.83 -16.82
N MET A 456 -12.82 -8.27 -15.61
CA MET A 456 -12.39 -9.65 -15.37
C MET A 456 -13.61 -10.45 -14.94
N GLU A 457 -13.79 -11.62 -15.55
CA GLU A 457 -14.92 -12.54 -15.28
C GLU A 457 -14.38 -13.84 -14.66
N SER A 458 -14.98 -14.28 -13.56
CA SER A 458 -14.77 -15.62 -13.01
C SER A 458 -15.97 -16.49 -13.37
N SER A 459 -16.09 -16.88 -14.64
CA SER A 459 -17.24 -17.68 -15.13
C SER A 459 -17.27 -19.11 -14.60
N ASP A 460 -16.20 -19.54 -13.95
CA ASP A 460 -15.99 -20.84 -13.31
C ASP A 460 -15.86 -20.68 -11.79
N ALA A 461 -15.92 -21.81 -11.07
CA ALA A 461 -15.93 -21.87 -9.61
C ALA A 461 -14.57 -21.53 -8.96
N TRP A 462 -13.71 -20.77 -9.64
CA TRP A 462 -12.32 -20.59 -9.27
C TRP A 462 -12.14 -19.55 -8.16
N GLU A 463 -11.34 -19.89 -7.16
CA GLU A 463 -10.82 -18.97 -6.14
C GLU A 463 -9.30 -18.84 -6.28
N GLY A 464 -8.77 -17.65 -6.00
CA GLY A 464 -7.35 -17.37 -6.09
C GLY A 464 -7.03 -15.93 -6.47
N VAL A 465 -5.75 -15.68 -6.72
CA VAL A 465 -5.24 -14.35 -7.07
C VAL A 465 -4.92 -14.31 -8.56
N ALA A 466 -5.62 -13.44 -9.29
CA ALA A 466 -5.38 -13.18 -10.70
C ALA A 466 -4.60 -11.88 -10.84
N GLU A 467 -3.43 -11.94 -11.49
CA GLU A 467 -2.58 -10.76 -11.67
C GLU A 467 -2.30 -10.48 -13.13
N PHE A 468 -2.24 -9.20 -13.48
CA PHE A 468 -1.69 -8.77 -14.76
C PHE A 468 -0.96 -7.44 -14.64
N VAL A 469 -0.05 -7.21 -15.58
CA VAL A 469 0.82 -6.04 -15.62
C VAL A 469 0.31 -5.09 -16.69
N TYR A 470 0.35 -3.79 -16.40
CA TYR A 470 0.05 -2.74 -17.37
C TYR A 470 0.98 -1.54 -17.21
N HIS A 471 1.05 -0.71 -18.24
CA HIS A 471 1.65 0.62 -18.16
C HIS A 471 0.71 1.68 -18.75
N ALA A 472 0.94 2.93 -18.42
CA ALA A 472 0.34 4.10 -19.07
C ALA A 472 1.37 4.76 -19.99
N ASP A 473 0.91 5.46 -21.03
CA ASP A 473 1.76 6.19 -21.98
C ASP A 473 1.05 7.50 -22.35
N ASP A 474 1.76 8.62 -22.22
CA ASP A 474 1.30 9.97 -22.55
C ASP A 474 1.61 10.37 -24.02
N GLY A 475 2.29 9.50 -24.78
CA GLY A 475 2.72 9.71 -26.16
C GLY A 475 3.98 10.57 -26.32
N GLY A 476 4.65 10.92 -25.21
CA GLY A 476 5.93 11.65 -25.19
C GLY A 476 7.15 10.77 -25.47
N THR A 477 8.35 11.27 -25.18
CA THR A 477 9.61 10.51 -25.31
C THR A 477 10.46 10.66 -24.06
N PRO A 478 11.08 9.57 -23.55
CA PRO A 478 11.90 9.66 -22.35
C PRO A 478 13.10 10.60 -22.56
N PRO A 479 13.48 11.42 -21.56
CA PRO A 479 12.95 11.49 -20.20
C PRO A 479 11.73 12.41 -19.98
N GLU A 480 11.29 13.14 -21.01
CA GLU A 480 10.23 14.17 -20.90
C GLU A 480 8.79 13.66 -21.15
N GLY A 481 8.58 12.33 -21.13
CA GLY A 481 7.33 11.66 -21.50
C GLY A 481 7.58 10.21 -21.93
N GLY A 482 6.58 9.50 -22.40
CA GLY A 482 6.63 8.12 -22.87
C GLY A 482 5.93 7.14 -21.92
N PRO A 483 6.24 5.84 -21.98
CA PRO A 483 5.58 4.85 -21.13
C PRO A 483 6.03 4.94 -19.67
N SER A 484 5.10 4.72 -18.74
CA SER A 484 5.35 4.53 -17.32
C SER A 484 6.19 3.29 -17.04
N GLU A 485 6.76 3.21 -15.85
CA GLU A 485 7.15 1.91 -15.29
C GLU A 485 5.90 1.00 -15.17
N PRO A 486 6.06 -0.34 -15.24
CA PRO A 486 4.93 -1.26 -15.15
C PRO A 486 4.31 -1.27 -13.75
N ALA A 487 2.97 -1.36 -13.69
CA ALA A 487 2.19 -1.55 -12.48
C ALA A 487 1.39 -2.86 -12.55
N VAL A 488 1.04 -3.40 -11.39
CA VAL A 488 0.33 -4.69 -11.24
C VAL A 488 -1.11 -4.45 -10.82
N VAL A 489 -2.04 -5.14 -11.48
CA VAL A 489 -3.41 -5.31 -11.01
C VAL A 489 -3.54 -6.70 -10.40
N THR A 490 -3.95 -6.75 -9.14
CA THR A 490 -4.19 -7.97 -8.37
C THR A 490 -5.69 -8.10 -8.08
N VAL A 491 -6.30 -9.21 -8.46
CA VAL A 491 -7.71 -9.48 -8.14
C VAL A 491 -7.83 -10.77 -7.35
N VAL A 492 -8.37 -10.69 -6.14
CA VAL A 492 -8.63 -11.83 -5.28
C VAL A 492 -10.06 -12.30 -5.53
N VAL A 493 -10.21 -13.54 -5.99
CA VAL A 493 -11.50 -14.23 -6.09
C VAL A 493 -11.62 -15.17 -4.89
N SER A 494 -12.65 -15.01 -4.07
CA SER A 494 -12.88 -15.89 -2.90
C SER A 494 -14.36 -16.05 -2.56
N SER A 495 -14.75 -17.16 -1.95
CA SER A 495 -16.11 -17.36 -1.41
C SER A 495 -16.40 -16.61 -0.11
N GLY A 496 -15.40 -15.95 0.47
CA GLY A 496 -15.47 -15.27 1.77
C GLY A 496 -15.05 -16.18 2.94
N PRO A 497 -15.25 -15.74 4.20
CA PRO A 497 -14.89 -16.53 5.37
C PRO A 497 -15.72 -17.82 5.47
N GLN A 498 -15.05 -18.96 5.61
CA GLN A 498 -15.66 -20.30 5.69
C GLN A 498 -15.31 -20.99 7.02
N VAL A 499 -16.15 -21.94 7.46
CA VAL A 499 -15.87 -22.79 8.63
C VAL A 499 -14.81 -23.83 8.24
N VAL A 500 -13.59 -23.67 8.75
CA VAL A 500 -12.44 -24.53 8.42
C VAL A 500 -12.31 -25.71 9.37
N HIS A 501 -12.60 -25.50 10.67
CA HIS A 501 -12.67 -26.59 11.66
C HIS A 501 -13.99 -26.50 12.41
N ARG A 502 -14.58 -27.66 12.72
CA ARG A 502 -15.84 -27.76 13.44
C ARG A 502 -15.82 -28.92 14.44
N PHE A 503 -16.30 -28.66 15.65
CA PHE A 503 -16.42 -29.61 16.74
C PHE A 503 -17.83 -29.49 17.35
N ASP A 504 -18.76 -30.30 16.85
CA ASP A 504 -20.17 -30.35 17.31
C ASP A 504 -20.35 -31.02 18.68
N LEU A 505 -19.28 -31.62 19.23
CA LEU A 505 -19.26 -32.30 20.53
C LEU A 505 -20.29 -33.44 20.71
N ASP A 506 -20.82 -33.99 19.61
CA ASP A 506 -21.57 -35.26 19.63
C ASP A 506 -20.68 -36.48 19.95
N VAL A 507 -19.38 -36.37 19.63
CA VAL A 507 -18.34 -37.36 19.94
C VAL A 507 -17.20 -36.67 20.66
N ASP A 508 -16.64 -37.31 21.69
CA ASP A 508 -15.53 -36.77 22.47
C ASP A 508 -14.28 -36.58 21.58
N PRO A 509 -13.82 -35.33 21.33
CA PRO A 509 -12.63 -35.05 20.54
C PRO A 509 -11.32 -35.37 21.28
N GLY A 510 -11.37 -35.79 22.54
CA GLY A 510 -10.19 -36.21 23.32
C GLY A 510 -9.34 -35.04 23.82
N TRP A 511 -9.97 -33.90 24.10
CA TRP A 511 -9.30 -32.72 24.64
C TRP A 511 -8.78 -32.95 26.06
N VAL A 512 -7.72 -32.23 26.42
CA VAL A 512 -7.06 -32.40 27.72
C VAL A 512 -7.87 -31.65 28.78
N THR A 513 -8.35 -32.38 29.78
CA THR A 513 -9.09 -31.83 30.92
C THR A 513 -8.27 -31.82 32.20
N GLU A 514 -8.43 -30.76 33.00
CA GLU A 514 -7.89 -30.64 34.35
C GLU A 514 -9.02 -30.39 35.36
N GLY A 515 -8.84 -30.81 36.61
CA GLY A 515 -9.91 -30.66 37.61
C GLY A 515 -11.17 -31.44 37.23
N ASP A 516 -12.32 -30.77 37.34
CA ASP A 516 -13.65 -31.34 37.08
C ASP A 516 -14.20 -31.03 35.67
N TRP A 517 -13.34 -30.58 34.75
CA TRP A 517 -13.68 -30.51 33.32
C TRP A 517 -14.01 -31.91 32.78
N ALA A 518 -15.16 -32.06 32.14
CA ALA A 518 -15.63 -33.35 31.61
C ALA A 518 -16.44 -33.19 30.33
N PHE A 519 -16.32 -34.19 29.45
CA PHE A 519 -17.19 -34.38 28.30
C PHE A 519 -18.42 -35.21 28.69
N GLY A 520 -19.60 -34.82 28.21
CA GLY A 520 -20.83 -35.60 28.32
C GLY A 520 -22.08 -34.74 28.51
N GLN A 521 -23.22 -35.39 28.75
CA GLN A 521 -24.49 -34.70 28.92
C GLN A 521 -24.58 -33.99 30.29
N PRO A 522 -24.83 -32.67 30.33
CA PRO A 522 -25.03 -31.95 31.58
C PRO A 522 -26.41 -32.29 32.17
N THR A 523 -26.49 -32.33 33.51
CA THR A 523 -27.68 -32.87 34.20
C THR A 523 -28.73 -31.83 34.59
N GLY A 524 -28.53 -30.58 34.20
CA GLY A 524 -29.37 -29.44 34.62
C GLY A 524 -29.36 -29.18 36.12
N GLN A 525 -28.29 -29.60 36.82
CA GLN A 525 -28.09 -29.35 38.25
C GLN A 525 -27.29 -28.06 38.47
N GLY A 526 -26.92 -27.74 39.72
CA GLY A 526 -26.25 -26.48 40.08
C GLY A 526 -27.23 -25.32 40.29
N GLY A 527 -26.76 -24.09 40.05
CA GLY A 527 -27.55 -22.87 40.16
C GLY A 527 -27.71 -22.37 41.60
N ALA A 528 -26.70 -22.54 42.47
CA ALA A 528 -26.76 -22.04 43.84
C ALA A 528 -26.98 -20.51 43.92
N TRP A 529 -26.38 -19.77 42.99
CA TRP A 529 -26.45 -18.30 42.92
C TRP A 529 -26.84 -17.74 41.54
N GLY A 530 -27.01 -18.61 40.54
CA GLY A 530 -27.39 -18.27 39.17
C GLY A 530 -28.31 -19.32 38.55
N SER A 531 -28.40 -19.31 37.23
CA SER A 531 -29.03 -20.39 36.46
C SER A 531 -28.29 -21.71 36.68
N PRO A 532 -28.99 -22.85 36.70
CA PRO A 532 -28.34 -24.17 36.66
C PRO A 532 -27.65 -24.40 35.31
N ASP A 533 -26.90 -25.50 35.22
CA ASP A 533 -26.40 -26.04 33.97
C ASP A 533 -27.53 -26.28 32.95
N PRO A 534 -27.21 -26.37 31.65
CA PRO A 534 -28.16 -26.90 30.67
C PRO A 534 -28.42 -28.40 30.90
N THR A 535 -29.42 -28.96 30.21
CA THR A 535 -29.74 -30.40 30.24
C THR A 535 -29.25 -31.18 29.01
N SER A 536 -28.69 -30.46 28.03
CA SER A 536 -28.16 -30.96 26.76
C SER A 536 -27.23 -29.91 26.16
N GLY A 537 -26.47 -30.28 25.13
CA GLY A 537 -25.80 -29.32 24.25
C GLY A 537 -26.76 -28.32 23.58
N ALA A 538 -26.17 -27.33 22.93
CA ALA A 538 -26.83 -26.42 22.00
C ALA A 538 -27.30 -27.22 20.77
N THR A 539 -26.44 -28.09 20.26
CA THR A 539 -26.80 -29.21 19.41
C THR A 539 -26.47 -30.53 20.11
N GLY A 540 -27.11 -31.64 19.72
CA GLY A 540 -26.86 -32.93 20.37
C GLY A 540 -27.23 -33.02 21.86
N GLU A 541 -26.62 -33.99 22.54
CA GLU A 541 -26.83 -34.24 23.98
C GLU A 541 -25.63 -33.84 24.86
N SER A 542 -24.41 -33.84 24.32
CA SER A 542 -23.16 -33.73 25.08
C SER A 542 -22.55 -32.33 24.98
N VAL A 543 -21.71 -31.99 25.96
CA VAL A 543 -20.92 -30.74 26.01
C VAL A 543 -19.55 -31.03 26.60
N TYR A 544 -18.64 -30.08 26.51
CA TYR A 544 -17.57 -29.94 27.50
C TYR A 544 -18.00 -28.94 28.58
N GLY A 545 -18.02 -29.38 29.84
CA GLY A 545 -18.39 -28.52 30.95
C GLY A 545 -17.51 -28.70 32.19
N TYR A 546 -17.41 -27.65 33.00
CA TYR A 546 -16.74 -27.70 34.29
C TYR A 546 -17.75 -28.12 35.35
N ASN A 547 -17.71 -29.40 35.75
CA ASN A 547 -18.70 -30.08 36.60
C ASN A 547 -20.12 -30.20 35.99
N LEU A 548 -20.33 -31.21 35.13
CA LEU A 548 -21.63 -31.54 34.51
C LEU A 548 -22.78 -31.88 35.49
N ASN A 549 -22.49 -31.98 36.79
CA ASN A 549 -23.43 -32.35 37.84
C ASN A 549 -23.67 -31.23 38.87
N GLY A 550 -23.24 -29.99 38.59
CA GLY A 550 -23.58 -28.81 39.38
C GLY A 550 -22.50 -27.73 39.41
N ASP A 551 -22.55 -26.87 40.42
CA ASP A 551 -21.67 -25.69 40.49
C ASP A 551 -20.19 -26.05 40.71
N TYR A 552 -19.27 -25.18 40.25
CA TYR A 552 -17.83 -25.29 40.57
C TYR A 552 -17.55 -25.17 42.07
N GLU A 553 -16.41 -25.65 42.55
CA GLU A 553 -16.07 -25.56 43.97
C GLU A 553 -15.39 -24.25 44.38
N ASN A 554 -15.51 -23.92 45.67
CA ASN A 554 -14.77 -22.82 46.28
C ASN A 554 -13.28 -23.15 46.40
N GLY A 555 -12.42 -22.17 46.16
CA GLY A 555 -10.98 -22.25 46.36
C GLY A 555 -10.26 -23.16 45.37
N ILE A 556 -10.80 -23.33 44.15
CA ILE A 556 -10.12 -24.09 43.10
C ILE A 556 -8.94 -23.27 42.54
N PRO A 557 -7.81 -23.92 42.23
CA PRO A 557 -6.77 -23.29 41.43
C PRO A 557 -7.26 -23.07 40.00
N GLU A 558 -6.45 -22.38 39.20
CA GLU A 558 -6.65 -22.35 37.75
C GLU A 558 -6.58 -23.77 37.17
N VAL A 559 -7.62 -24.17 36.45
CA VAL A 559 -7.78 -25.48 35.81
C VAL A 559 -8.39 -25.33 34.42
N ASN A 560 -7.94 -26.17 33.50
CA ASN A 560 -8.07 -25.90 32.08
C ASN A 560 -8.72 -27.04 31.29
N LEU A 561 -9.50 -26.67 30.28
CA LEU A 561 -9.83 -27.52 29.13
C LEU A 561 -8.98 -27.03 27.96
N THR A 562 -8.14 -27.89 27.37
CA THR A 562 -7.27 -27.51 26.24
C THR A 562 -7.51 -28.42 25.04
N THR A 563 -7.72 -27.83 23.87
CA THR A 563 -7.88 -28.57 22.61
C THR A 563 -6.62 -29.35 22.25
N THR A 564 -6.79 -30.37 21.41
CA THR A 564 -5.67 -30.88 20.58
C THR A 564 -5.19 -29.78 19.61
N PRO A 565 -3.99 -29.91 19.02
CA PRO A 565 -3.53 -29.00 17.96
C PRO A 565 -4.56 -28.85 16.84
N ILE A 566 -4.85 -27.62 16.46
CA ILE A 566 -5.69 -27.23 15.32
C ILE A 566 -4.78 -26.62 14.26
N ASP A 567 -4.95 -27.04 13.01
CA ASP A 567 -4.13 -26.59 11.89
C ASP A 567 -4.74 -25.36 11.21
N CYS A 568 -4.16 -24.20 11.44
CA CYS A 568 -4.52 -22.93 10.81
C CYS A 568 -3.44 -22.45 9.81
N SER A 569 -2.58 -23.34 9.29
CA SER A 569 -1.45 -22.95 8.44
C SER A 569 -1.86 -22.21 7.16
N ASN A 570 -3.07 -22.49 6.69
CA ASN A 570 -3.61 -21.95 5.44
C ASN A 570 -4.84 -21.09 5.71
N ILE A 571 -4.98 -20.51 6.90
CA ILE A 571 -6.13 -19.66 7.25
C ILE A 571 -5.64 -18.24 7.50
N THR A 572 -6.38 -17.26 6.97
CA THR A 572 -6.23 -15.82 7.22
C THR A 572 -7.55 -15.25 7.75
N GLY A 573 -7.49 -14.25 8.64
CA GLY A 573 -8.69 -13.71 9.29
C GLY A 573 -9.35 -14.70 10.26
N THR A 574 -8.55 -15.54 10.94
CA THR A 574 -9.06 -16.62 11.80
C THR A 574 -9.92 -16.09 12.96
N THR A 575 -11.14 -16.61 13.05
CA THR A 575 -12.14 -16.30 14.08
C THR A 575 -12.56 -17.58 14.80
N LEU A 576 -12.58 -17.54 16.14
CA LEU A 576 -13.15 -18.59 16.99
C LEU A 576 -14.63 -18.29 17.23
N ARG A 577 -15.53 -19.22 16.87
CA ARG A 577 -16.97 -19.16 17.16
C ARG A 577 -17.39 -20.38 17.97
N PHE A 578 -18.26 -20.21 18.97
CA PHE A 578 -18.85 -21.35 19.69
C PHE A 578 -20.11 -20.98 20.49
N GLN A 579 -20.87 -21.99 20.93
CA GLN A 579 -22.00 -21.84 21.84
C GLN A 579 -21.53 -21.89 23.29
N ARG A 580 -21.83 -20.82 24.05
CA ARG A 580 -21.46 -20.64 25.45
C ARG A 580 -22.66 -20.76 26.37
N TRP A 581 -22.47 -21.46 27.48
CA TRP A 581 -23.28 -21.29 28.69
C TRP A 581 -22.34 -21.10 29.89
N LEU A 582 -22.28 -19.89 30.45
CA LEU A 582 -21.35 -19.57 31.54
C LEU A 582 -22.06 -18.96 32.76
N GLY A 583 -21.83 -19.57 33.92
CA GLY A 583 -22.12 -18.99 35.23
C GLY A 583 -20.84 -18.81 36.05
N VAL A 584 -20.50 -17.57 36.44
CA VAL A 584 -19.31 -17.26 37.25
C VAL A 584 -19.57 -16.06 38.16
N GLU A 585 -19.01 -16.04 39.37
CA GLU A 585 -19.09 -14.86 40.24
C GLU A 585 -18.32 -13.69 39.61
N SER A 586 -18.53 -12.48 40.11
CA SER A 586 -17.78 -11.30 39.72
C SER A 586 -16.29 -11.58 39.64
N ALA A 587 -15.66 -11.05 38.59
CA ALA A 587 -14.23 -11.08 38.34
C ALA A 587 -13.34 -10.56 39.49
N SER A 588 -13.92 -9.98 40.55
CA SER A 588 -13.18 -9.65 41.78
C SER A 588 -12.85 -10.87 42.65
N TYR A 589 -13.54 -12.00 42.43
CA TYR A 589 -13.48 -13.19 43.28
C TYR A 589 -13.14 -14.42 42.45
N ASP A 590 -13.89 -14.67 41.37
CA ASP A 590 -13.73 -15.86 40.53
C ASP A 590 -13.29 -15.50 39.11
N GLN A 591 -12.37 -16.29 38.56
CA GLN A 591 -11.79 -16.05 37.24
C GLN A 591 -12.26 -17.11 36.23
N ALA A 592 -12.48 -16.65 35.00
CA ALA A 592 -12.72 -17.47 33.83
C ALA A 592 -12.10 -16.76 32.61
N ALA A 593 -11.51 -17.50 31.69
CA ALA A 593 -10.85 -16.93 30.52
C ALA A 593 -10.86 -17.87 29.31
N ILE A 594 -10.58 -17.31 28.14
CA ILE A 594 -10.27 -18.03 26.91
C ILE A 594 -8.87 -17.61 26.49
N GLN A 595 -8.00 -18.58 26.27
CA GLN A 595 -6.61 -18.37 25.91
C GLN A 595 -6.24 -19.16 24.66
N ILE A 596 -5.24 -18.67 23.93
CA ILE A 596 -4.73 -19.30 22.72
C ILE A 596 -3.20 -19.41 22.78
N SER A 597 -2.64 -20.47 22.22
CA SER A 597 -1.20 -20.68 22.07
C SER A 597 -0.87 -21.26 20.70
N VAL A 598 0.39 -21.11 20.29
CA VAL A 598 0.94 -21.75 19.11
C VAL A 598 2.13 -22.63 19.48
N GLY A 599 2.06 -23.91 19.13
CA GLY A 599 3.08 -24.91 19.45
C GLY A 599 3.27 -25.06 20.97
N ASP A 600 4.52 -25.03 21.41
CA ASP A 600 4.89 -25.03 22.84
C ASP A 600 5.01 -23.61 23.42
N GLY A 601 4.45 -22.60 22.75
CA GLY A 601 4.46 -21.20 23.17
C GLY A 601 3.63 -20.91 24.43
N PRO A 602 3.78 -19.71 25.02
CA PRO A 602 2.92 -19.29 26.13
C PRO A 602 1.48 -19.07 25.65
N PHE A 603 0.51 -19.40 26.51
CA PHE A 603 -0.89 -19.05 26.29
C PHE A 603 -1.11 -17.54 26.49
N VAL A 604 -1.87 -16.93 25.59
CA VAL A 604 -2.26 -15.52 25.58
C VAL A 604 -3.77 -15.41 25.72
N SER A 605 -4.26 -14.52 26.58
CA SER A 605 -5.71 -14.31 26.78
C SER A 605 -6.35 -13.62 25.57
N VAL A 606 -7.40 -14.24 25.03
CA VAL A 606 -8.29 -13.69 24.00
C VAL A 606 -9.50 -13.03 24.67
N TRP A 607 -9.97 -13.61 25.77
CA TRP A 607 -11.06 -13.08 26.58
C TRP A 607 -10.84 -13.40 28.06
N GLU A 608 -11.18 -12.46 28.94
CA GLU A 608 -11.18 -12.65 30.39
C GLU A 608 -12.50 -12.14 30.97
N HIS A 609 -13.07 -12.90 31.91
CA HIS A 609 -14.24 -12.45 32.64
C HIS A 609 -13.92 -11.14 33.35
N SER A 610 -14.72 -10.11 33.09
CA SER A 610 -14.58 -8.80 33.69
C SER A 610 -15.92 -8.29 34.23
N GLY A 611 -15.88 -7.57 35.33
CA GLY A 611 -17.05 -6.94 35.93
C GLY A 611 -17.80 -7.81 36.95
N GLY A 612 -19.13 -7.65 36.99
CA GLY A 612 -20.01 -8.35 37.94
C GLY A 612 -20.28 -9.79 37.52
N SER A 613 -20.93 -10.56 38.39
CA SER A 613 -21.24 -11.97 38.13
C SER A 613 -21.99 -12.18 36.81
N SER A 614 -21.62 -13.21 36.07
CA SER A 614 -22.29 -13.65 34.85
C SER A 614 -23.10 -14.91 35.11
N SER A 615 -24.28 -15.02 34.52
CA SER A 615 -25.09 -16.23 34.59
C SER A 615 -25.99 -16.31 33.38
N ASP A 616 -25.51 -17.02 32.37
CA ASP A 616 -26.32 -17.36 31.19
C ASP A 616 -27.51 -18.25 31.61
N SER A 617 -28.63 -18.15 30.89
CA SER A 617 -29.83 -18.98 31.13
C SER A 617 -30.35 -19.66 29.87
N GLN A 618 -29.58 -19.56 28.79
CA GLN A 618 -29.77 -20.12 27.46
C GLN A 618 -28.40 -20.13 26.77
N TRP A 619 -28.22 -20.97 25.76
CA TRP A 619 -27.02 -20.96 24.92
C TRP A 619 -26.84 -19.61 24.23
N VAL A 620 -25.59 -19.12 24.23
CA VAL A 620 -25.20 -17.85 23.63
C VAL A 620 -24.04 -18.09 22.67
N GLU A 621 -24.24 -17.83 21.39
CA GLU A 621 -23.17 -17.83 20.40
C GLU A 621 -22.22 -16.65 20.65
N VAL A 622 -20.93 -16.92 20.64
CA VAL A 622 -19.87 -15.91 20.82
C VAL A 622 -18.81 -16.08 19.75
N GLU A 623 -18.26 -14.95 19.31
CA GLU A 623 -17.18 -14.88 18.32
C GLU A 623 -16.00 -14.07 18.86
N TYR A 624 -14.79 -14.54 18.60
CA TYR A 624 -13.54 -13.88 19.00
C TYR A 624 -12.53 -13.91 17.84
N ASP A 625 -12.00 -12.74 17.50
CA ASP A 625 -10.88 -12.62 16.56
C ASP A 625 -9.60 -13.20 17.20
N VAL A 626 -9.02 -14.19 16.54
CA VAL A 626 -7.77 -14.83 16.95
C VAL A 626 -6.71 -14.76 15.85
N SER A 627 -6.98 -14.01 14.77
CA SER A 627 -6.19 -13.94 13.54
C SER A 627 -4.73 -13.55 13.82
N ALA A 628 -4.52 -12.55 14.68
CA ALA A 628 -3.19 -12.06 15.05
C ALA A 628 -2.26 -13.13 15.64
N ILE A 629 -2.80 -14.23 16.16
CA ILE A 629 -2.04 -15.33 16.76
C ILE A 629 -2.14 -16.62 15.93
N ALA A 630 -3.32 -16.90 15.37
CA ALA A 630 -3.63 -18.17 14.72
C ALA A 630 -3.32 -18.20 13.22
N ASP A 631 -3.37 -17.07 12.51
CA ASP A 631 -3.19 -17.03 11.06
C ASP A 631 -1.83 -17.60 10.64
N GLY A 632 -1.86 -18.54 9.69
CA GLY A 632 -0.66 -19.18 9.15
C GLY A 632 0.03 -20.17 10.09
N ARG A 633 -0.62 -20.67 11.15
CA ARG A 633 0.00 -21.54 12.17
C ARG A 633 -0.60 -22.94 12.22
N SER A 634 0.24 -23.98 12.24
CA SER A 634 -0.22 -25.39 12.18
C SER A 634 -0.43 -26.12 13.51
N ASP A 635 -0.11 -25.48 14.65
CA ASP A 635 -0.34 -26.05 15.99
C ASP A 635 -0.97 -24.97 16.87
N VAL A 636 -2.20 -24.57 16.53
CA VAL A 636 -2.99 -23.65 17.35
C VAL A 636 -3.71 -24.44 18.43
N ARG A 637 -3.64 -23.98 19.68
CA ARG A 637 -4.35 -24.61 20.80
C ARG A 637 -5.19 -23.58 21.53
N ILE A 638 -6.46 -23.92 21.74
CA ILE A 638 -7.40 -23.09 22.48
C ILE A 638 -7.60 -23.70 23.85
N ARG A 639 -7.71 -22.83 24.86
CA ARG A 639 -7.89 -23.22 26.24
C ARG A 639 -8.98 -22.40 26.91
N TRP A 640 -9.93 -23.09 27.53
CA TRP A 640 -10.88 -22.48 28.45
C TRP A 640 -10.40 -22.67 29.88
N VAL A 641 -10.41 -21.58 30.63
CA VAL A 641 -9.86 -21.49 31.97
C VAL A 641 -11.00 -21.33 32.97
N MET A 642 -10.94 -22.11 34.03
CA MET A 642 -11.78 -21.94 35.22
C MET A 642 -10.89 -21.77 36.45
N GLY A 643 -11.24 -20.80 37.30
CA GLY A 643 -10.48 -20.47 38.49
C GLY A 643 -9.29 -19.53 38.22
N THR A 644 -8.65 -18.98 39.25
CA THR A 644 -8.87 -19.27 40.67
C THR A 644 -10.24 -18.79 41.18
N THR A 645 -10.82 -19.52 42.13
CA THR A 645 -12.05 -19.10 42.83
C THR A 645 -11.81 -18.75 44.29
N ASP A 646 -12.72 -17.98 44.87
CA ASP A 646 -12.65 -17.56 46.27
C ASP A 646 -13.31 -18.58 47.24
N GLY A 647 -13.55 -18.21 48.50
CA GLY A 647 -14.09 -19.12 49.52
C GLY A 647 -15.62 -19.27 49.57
N SER A 648 -16.40 -18.56 48.75
CA SER A 648 -17.87 -18.55 48.80
C SER A 648 -18.51 -18.08 47.50
N VAL A 649 -19.78 -18.44 47.29
CA VAL A 649 -20.56 -18.10 46.07
C VAL A 649 -20.03 -18.87 44.87
N VAL A 650 -20.88 -19.73 44.33
CA VAL A 650 -20.53 -20.62 43.23
C VAL A 650 -21.66 -20.62 42.21
N TYR A 651 -21.30 -20.88 40.97
CA TYR A 651 -22.19 -20.93 39.82
C TYR A 651 -21.89 -22.17 38.99
N CYS A 652 -22.69 -22.42 37.95
CA CYS A 652 -22.61 -23.62 37.13
C CYS A 652 -21.30 -23.76 36.33
N GLY A 653 -20.48 -22.70 36.23
CA GLY A 653 -19.23 -22.75 35.47
C GLY A 653 -19.48 -22.73 33.96
N TRP A 654 -18.53 -23.27 33.22
CA TRP A 654 -18.58 -23.37 31.76
C TRP A 654 -19.36 -24.58 31.29
N ASN A 655 -20.18 -24.41 30.25
CA ASN A 655 -20.52 -25.45 29.28
C ASN A 655 -20.29 -24.87 27.87
N ILE A 656 -19.68 -25.67 27.00
CA ILE A 656 -19.19 -25.28 25.68
C ILE A 656 -19.73 -26.28 24.66
N ASP A 657 -20.20 -25.78 23.53
CA ASP A 657 -20.71 -26.57 22.42
C ASP A 657 -20.49 -25.90 21.06
N ASP A 658 -20.65 -26.63 19.95
CA ASP A 658 -20.53 -26.16 18.56
C ASP A 658 -19.28 -25.28 18.30
N VAL A 659 -18.08 -25.79 18.59
CA VAL A 659 -16.84 -25.00 18.44
C VAL A 659 -16.38 -24.98 16.99
N GLU A 660 -16.19 -23.79 16.43
CA GLU A 660 -15.82 -23.55 15.04
C GLU A 660 -14.62 -22.61 14.91
N ILE A 661 -13.77 -22.89 13.92
CA ILE A 661 -12.71 -22.00 13.45
C ILE A 661 -13.07 -21.54 12.04
N ILE A 662 -13.16 -20.22 11.85
CA ILE A 662 -13.64 -19.59 10.62
C ILE A 662 -12.52 -18.73 10.05
N GLY A 663 -12.33 -18.74 8.74
CA GLY A 663 -11.42 -17.80 8.09
C GLY A 663 -11.40 -17.95 6.58
N VAL A 664 -10.53 -17.17 5.94
CA VAL A 664 -10.28 -17.22 4.49
C VAL A 664 -9.09 -18.13 4.25
N VAL A 665 -9.26 -19.14 3.40
CA VAL A 665 -8.21 -20.09 3.04
C VAL A 665 -7.60 -19.66 1.69
N PRO A 666 -6.35 -19.17 1.62
CA PRO A 666 -5.70 -18.87 0.36
C PRO A 666 -5.33 -20.18 -0.34
N ASN A 667 -5.77 -20.37 -1.58
CA ASN A 667 -5.41 -21.56 -2.32
C ASN A 667 -4.00 -21.47 -2.92
N GLU A 668 -3.09 -22.32 -2.46
CA GLU A 668 -1.87 -22.64 -3.18
C GLU A 668 -2.18 -23.68 -4.26
N ASN A 669 -2.28 -23.24 -5.52
CA ASN A 669 -2.28 -24.01 -6.79
C ASN A 669 -2.07 -25.53 -6.66
N THR A 670 -3.02 -26.24 -6.07
CA THR A 670 -2.94 -27.70 -5.93
C THR A 670 -3.45 -28.29 -7.24
N PRO A 671 -2.65 -29.03 -8.01
CA PRO A 671 -3.13 -29.63 -9.24
C PRO A 671 -4.36 -30.51 -8.94
N GLY A 672 -5.47 -30.33 -9.67
CA GLY A 672 -6.72 -31.06 -9.42
C GLY A 672 -7.71 -30.37 -8.48
N ASP A 673 -7.34 -29.27 -7.83
CA ASP A 673 -8.26 -28.40 -7.09
C ASP A 673 -8.91 -27.43 -8.10
N LEU A 674 -10.11 -27.81 -8.54
CA LEU A 674 -10.84 -27.15 -9.62
C LEU A 674 -11.80 -26.08 -9.07
N ASN A 675 -12.23 -26.17 -7.81
CA ASN A 675 -13.11 -25.19 -7.17
C ASN A 675 -12.35 -24.15 -6.33
N GLY A 676 -11.03 -24.28 -6.24
CA GLY A 676 -10.21 -23.31 -5.58
C GLY A 676 -10.22 -23.38 -4.05
N ASP A 677 -10.79 -24.41 -3.41
CA ASP A 677 -11.05 -24.43 -1.96
C ASP A 677 -9.85 -24.91 -1.10
N GLY A 678 -8.72 -25.24 -1.74
CA GLY A 678 -7.50 -25.75 -1.09
C GLY A 678 -7.55 -27.26 -0.83
N LEU A 679 -8.62 -27.94 -1.25
CA LEU A 679 -8.83 -29.38 -1.17
C LEU A 679 -9.02 -29.93 -2.61
N VAL A 680 -8.73 -31.20 -2.81
CA VAL A 680 -9.12 -31.94 -4.02
C VAL A 680 -10.10 -32.99 -3.54
N ASN A 681 -11.39 -32.75 -3.73
CA ASN A 681 -12.47 -33.54 -3.16
C ASN A 681 -13.63 -33.73 -4.16
N GLY A 682 -14.78 -34.20 -3.66
CA GLY A 682 -15.96 -34.46 -4.48
C GLY A 682 -16.49 -33.23 -5.24
N ALA A 683 -16.25 -32.02 -4.74
CA ALA A 683 -16.60 -30.78 -5.40
C ALA A 683 -15.74 -30.54 -6.64
N ASP A 684 -14.44 -30.78 -6.57
CA ASP A 684 -13.53 -30.72 -7.73
C ASP A 684 -13.84 -31.81 -8.74
N MET A 685 -14.16 -33.01 -8.26
CA MET A 685 -14.62 -34.10 -9.12
C MET A 685 -15.90 -33.71 -9.86
N GLY A 686 -16.84 -33.04 -9.18
CA GLY A 686 -18.05 -32.50 -9.79
C GLY A 686 -17.73 -31.52 -10.93
N LEU A 687 -16.77 -30.61 -10.73
CA LEU A 687 -16.34 -29.66 -11.75
C LEU A 687 -15.57 -30.32 -12.91
N MET A 688 -14.79 -31.36 -12.64
CA MET A 688 -14.13 -32.15 -13.66
C MET A 688 -15.15 -32.90 -14.53
N LEU A 689 -16.16 -33.49 -13.91
CA LEU A 689 -17.25 -34.18 -14.59
C LEU A 689 -18.09 -33.22 -15.44
N VAL A 690 -18.26 -31.97 -15.01
CA VAL A 690 -18.90 -30.91 -15.82
C VAL A 690 -18.05 -30.52 -17.04
N SER A 691 -16.73 -30.66 -16.94
CA SER A 691 -15.77 -30.28 -18.00
C SER A 691 -15.38 -31.45 -18.92
N TRP A 692 -16.03 -32.61 -18.78
CA TRP A 692 -15.69 -33.86 -19.48
C TRP A 692 -15.82 -33.73 -21.01
N GLY A 693 -14.77 -34.11 -21.73
CA GLY A 693 -14.68 -33.98 -23.20
C GLY A 693 -13.67 -32.92 -23.68
N PRO A 694 -13.76 -32.47 -24.96
CA PRO A 694 -12.77 -31.55 -25.53
C PRO A 694 -12.68 -30.23 -24.78
N CYS A 695 -11.51 -29.93 -24.21
CA CYS A 695 -11.31 -28.80 -23.32
C CYS A 695 -9.92 -28.17 -23.52
N PRO A 696 -9.67 -27.47 -24.64
CA PRO A 696 -8.33 -27.00 -24.97
C PRO A 696 -7.84 -25.91 -24.00
N GLY A 697 -6.98 -26.29 -23.05
CA GLY A 697 -6.35 -25.38 -22.08
C GLY A 697 -7.23 -25.01 -20.88
N CYS A 698 -8.22 -25.85 -20.53
CA CYS A 698 -9.00 -25.63 -19.32
C CYS A 698 -8.38 -26.30 -18.09
N PRO A 699 -8.69 -25.83 -16.87
CA PRO A 699 -8.09 -26.34 -15.62
C PRO A 699 -8.33 -27.84 -15.34
N ALA A 700 -9.39 -28.43 -15.91
CA ALA A 700 -9.72 -29.84 -15.75
C ALA A 700 -8.89 -30.78 -16.64
N ASP A 701 -8.16 -30.28 -17.66
CA ASP A 701 -7.24 -31.07 -18.50
C ASP A 701 -5.87 -31.15 -17.80
N LEU A 702 -5.79 -32.03 -16.81
CA LEU A 702 -4.63 -32.17 -15.92
C LEU A 702 -3.41 -32.77 -16.62
N ASN A 703 -3.60 -33.50 -17.73
CA ASN A 703 -2.52 -34.13 -18.48
C ASN A 703 -2.05 -33.31 -19.70
N GLY A 704 -2.86 -32.32 -20.13
CA GLY A 704 -2.54 -31.35 -21.16
C GLY A 704 -2.67 -31.86 -22.59
N ASP A 705 -3.52 -32.85 -22.84
CA ASP A 705 -3.74 -33.43 -24.18
C ASP A 705 -4.90 -32.81 -24.96
N GLY A 706 -5.62 -31.86 -24.34
CA GLY A 706 -6.71 -31.09 -24.91
C GLY A 706 -8.09 -31.73 -24.75
N VAL A 707 -8.22 -32.80 -23.96
CA VAL A 707 -9.45 -33.52 -23.65
C VAL A 707 -9.48 -33.84 -22.17
N VAL A 708 -10.60 -33.59 -21.48
CA VAL A 708 -10.83 -34.05 -20.10
C VAL A 708 -11.47 -35.43 -20.17
N ASP A 709 -10.72 -36.46 -19.81
CA ASP A 709 -11.21 -37.83 -19.78
C ASP A 709 -10.74 -38.62 -18.55
N GLY A 710 -10.85 -39.96 -18.62
CA GLY A 710 -10.44 -40.83 -17.52
C GLY A 710 -8.96 -40.68 -17.12
N ALA A 711 -8.09 -40.18 -18.00
CA ALA A 711 -6.70 -39.89 -17.67
C ALA A 711 -6.57 -38.68 -16.72
N ASP A 712 -7.38 -37.63 -16.92
CA ASP A 712 -7.40 -36.44 -16.05
C ASP A 712 -8.09 -36.74 -14.73
N MET A 713 -9.16 -37.54 -14.74
CA MET A 713 -9.76 -38.06 -13.50
C MET A 713 -8.77 -38.89 -12.69
N GLY A 714 -8.00 -39.74 -13.38
CA GLY A 714 -6.90 -40.48 -12.74
C GLY A 714 -5.89 -39.54 -12.06
N LEU A 715 -5.58 -38.40 -12.68
CA LEU A 715 -4.70 -37.39 -12.09
C LEU A 715 -5.36 -36.63 -10.93
N LEU A 716 -6.63 -36.23 -11.04
CA LEU A 716 -7.38 -35.54 -9.99
C LEU A 716 -7.44 -36.40 -8.72
N LEU A 717 -7.67 -37.70 -8.88
CA LEU A 717 -7.65 -38.67 -7.79
C LEU A 717 -6.25 -38.86 -7.16
N THR A 718 -5.16 -38.56 -7.88
CA THR A 718 -3.80 -38.57 -7.26
C THR A 718 -3.54 -37.39 -6.34
N TYR A 719 -4.29 -36.31 -6.49
CA TYR A 719 -4.16 -35.11 -5.69
C TYR A 719 -5.22 -34.99 -4.58
N TRP A 720 -6.10 -35.99 -4.46
CA TRP A 720 -7.22 -36.04 -3.51
C TRP A 720 -6.78 -35.73 -2.07
N SER A 721 -7.40 -34.73 -1.45
CA SER A 721 -6.94 -34.15 -0.18
C SER A 721 -7.53 -34.81 1.08
N SER A 722 -8.38 -35.83 0.94
CA SER A 722 -8.82 -36.65 2.10
C SER A 722 -7.95 -37.90 2.29
N GLY A 723 -7.20 -37.93 3.42
CA GLY A 723 -7.10 -39.13 4.25
C GLY A 723 -6.38 -40.38 3.71
N PHE A 724 -5.24 -40.28 3.00
CA PHE A 724 -4.28 -41.40 2.95
C PHE A 724 -3.55 -41.55 4.30
N ALA A 725 -4.28 -41.91 5.36
CA ALA A 725 -3.66 -42.48 6.54
C ALA A 725 -3.07 -43.84 6.14
N ARG A 726 -1.73 -43.90 6.07
CA ARG A 726 -0.98 -45.15 6.21
C ARG A 726 -1.46 -45.91 7.46
N SER A 727 -2.45 -46.77 7.31
CA SER A 727 -2.61 -47.95 8.15
C SER A 727 -2.12 -49.16 7.38
N VAL A 728 -0.82 -49.19 7.08
CA VAL A 728 -0.15 -50.49 7.01
C VAL A 728 -0.23 -51.02 8.43
N ALA A 729 -1.11 -52.01 8.64
CA ALA A 729 -1.14 -52.78 9.86
C ALA A 729 0.28 -53.20 10.20
N THR A 730 0.87 -52.57 11.22
CA THR A 730 1.99 -53.14 11.95
C THR A 730 1.45 -54.41 12.56
N GLU A 731 1.76 -55.56 11.95
CA GLU A 731 1.61 -56.84 12.66
C GLU A 731 2.49 -56.75 13.91
N ASP A 732 1.82 -56.57 15.03
CA ASP A 732 2.33 -56.86 16.35
C ASP A 732 2.70 -58.35 16.41
N ARG A 733 3.97 -58.67 16.15
CA ARG A 733 4.52 -60.02 16.37
C ARG A 733 5.49 -60.03 17.53
N ASP A 734 4.95 -59.98 18.74
CA ASP A 734 5.64 -60.52 19.89
C ASP A 734 5.41 -62.05 19.96
N ARG A 735 6.41 -62.79 19.44
CA ARG A 735 6.81 -64.19 19.74
C ARG A 735 5.83 -65.34 19.44
N HIS A 736 6.29 -66.29 18.62
CA HIS A 736 7.09 -67.43 19.09
C HIS A 736 7.84 -68.14 17.94
N GLN A 737 9.00 -68.66 18.32
CA GLN A 737 10.07 -69.27 17.56
C GLN A 737 9.70 -70.66 17.01
N GLY A 738 9.99 -70.94 15.74
CA GLY A 738 10.11 -72.33 15.25
C GLY A 738 9.82 -72.55 13.77
N ASP A 739 10.90 -72.79 13.03
CA ASP A 739 11.02 -73.63 11.83
C ASP A 739 10.49 -73.18 10.45
N ALA A 740 11.47 -73.15 9.54
CA ALA A 740 11.43 -73.44 8.10
C ALA A 740 10.35 -72.76 7.24
N VAL A 741 10.83 -71.75 6.51
CA VAL A 741 10.15 -71.07 5.40
C VAL A 741 9.92 -72.08 4.26
N ASP A 742 8.69 -72.56 4.12
CA ASP A 742 8.12 -72.87 2.81
C ASP A 742 7.61 -71.54 2.25
N GLU A 743 8.07 -71.18 1.05
CA GLU A 743 7.56 -70.05 0.27
C GLU A 743 6.06 -70.25 0.01
N PHE A 744 5.21 -69.72 0.90
CA PHE A 744 3.86 -69.37 0.54
C PHE A 744 3.93 -68.06 -0.24
N GLU A 745 3.82 -68.19 -1.55
CA GLU A 745 3.48 -67.10 -2.45
C GLU A 745 2.15 -66.51 -1.94
N ILE A 746 2.22 -65.39 -1.21
CA ILE A 746 1.03 -64.62 -0.85
C ILE A 746 0.55 -64.02 -2.17
N GLN A 747 -0.39 -64.70 -2.83
CA GLN A 747 -1.25 -64.07 -3.82
C GLN A 747 -2.06 -63.01 -3.08
N THR A 748 -1.55 -61.79 -3.06
CA THR A 748 -2.36 -60.61 -2.74
C THR A 748 -3.39 -60.51 -3.86
N ASP A 749 -4.64 -60.88 -3.57
CA ASP A 749 -5.77 -60.50 -4.42
C ASP A 749 -5.74 -58.96 -4.45
N PRO A 750 -5.46 -58.33 -5.61
CA PRO A 750 -5.29 -56.88 -5.67
C PRO A 750 -6.61 -56.14 -5.41
N ARG A 751 -7.73 -56.87 -5.39
CA ARG A 751 -9.09 -56.39 -5.14
C ARG A 751 -9.30 -55.96 -3.69
N LEU A 752 -10.19 -55.00 -3.48
CA LEU A 752 -10.74 -54.71 -2.16
C LEU A 752 -11.49 -55.95 -1.65
N VAL A 753 -11.02 -56.56 -0.55
CA VAL A 753 -11.63 -57.77 0.02
C VAL A 753 -12.36 -57.45 1.32
N ASN A 754 -13.68 -57.50 1.30
CA ASN A 754 -14.49 -57.47 2.52
C ASN A 754 -14.54 -58.87 3.14
N ARG A 755 -13.93 -59.02 4.33
CA ARG A 755 -13.79 -60.30 5.06
C ARG A 755 -14.70 -60.43 6.28
N ASP A 756 -15.29 -59.35 6.77
CA ASP A 756 -16.08 -59.37 8.01
C ASP A 756 -17.21 -58.35 7.96
N LEU A 757 -16.90 -57.06 8.02
CA LEU A 757 -17.87 -55.98 7.95
C LEU A 757 -17.28 -54.81 7.16
N LEU A 758 -18.06 -54.29 6.21
CA LEU A 758 -17.76 -53.07 5.48
C LEU A 758 -19.00 -52.19 5.52
N VAL A 759 -18.90 -51.01 6.14
CA VAL A 759 -19.99 -50.03 6.23
C VAL A 759 -19.62 -48.85 5.36
N VAL A 760 -20.40 -48.56 4.33
CA VAL A 760 -20.05 -47.51 3.37
C VAL A 760 -20.14 -46.12 3.99
N ALA A 761 -21.10 -45.87 4.89
CA ALA A 761 -21.19 -44.63 5.66
C ALA A 761 -19.95 -44.37 6.56
N ASP A 762 -19.29 -45.41 7.08
CA ASP A 762 -18.02 -45.26 7.83
C ASP A 762 -16.86 -44.84 6.91
N HIS A 763 -17.10 -44.81 5.60
CA HIS A 763 -16.20 -44.37 4.53
C HIS A 763 -16.82 -43.19 3.77
N ASP A 764 -17.41 -42.24 4.51
CA ASP A 764 -17.99 -40.99 4.00
C ASP A 764 -19.06 -41.20 2.91
N GLY A 765 -19.71 -42.37 2.90
CA GLY A 765 -20.75 -42.71 1.93
C GLY A 765 -20.24 -43.08 0.54
N LEU A 766 -18.93 -43.23 0.32
CA LEU A 766 -18.39 -43.66 -0.99
C LEU A 766 -17.16 -44.56 -0.85
N ILE A 767 -17.27 -45.79 -1.35
CA ILE A 767 -16.12 -46.71 -1.46
C ILE A 767 -15.74 -46.88 -2.92
N VAL A 768 -14.52 -46.49 -3.29
CA VAL A 768 -13.97 -46.73 -4.63
C VAL A 768 -12.88 -47.81 -4.58
N SER A 769 -12.96 -48.80 -5.47
CA SER A 769 -11.93 -49.83 -5.65
C SER A 769 -11.52 -49.94 -7.11
N GLU A 770 -10.26 -49.65 -7.45
CA GLU A 770 -9.81 -49.60 -8.85
C GLU A 770 -9.57 -50.97 -9.50
N THR A 771 -9.31 -52.00 -8.70
CA THR A 771 -8.80 -53.30 -9.13
C THR A 771 -9.84 -54.42 -9.08
N GLY A 772 -10.98 -54.15 -8.45
CA GLY A 772 -12.11 -55.04 -8.26
C GLY A 772 -12.51 -55.15 -6.80
N TYR A 773 -13.64 -55.78 -6.54
CA TYR A 773 -14.17 -56.00 -5.19
C TYR A 773 -14.44 -57.48 -4.97
N ARG A 774 -14.26 -57.94 -3.74
CA ARG A 774 -14.61 -59.30 -3.36
C ARG A 774 -15.19 -59.31 -1.97
N GLN A 775 -16.44 -59.77 -1.86
CA GLN A 775 -17.04 -60.10 -0.58
C GLN A 775 -16.85 -61.58 -0.28
N GLU A 776 -16.42 -61.90 0.92
CA GLU A 776 -16.37 -63.28 1.42
C GLU A 776 -17.74 -63.72 1.98
N ALA A 777 -17.99 -65.04 2.02
CA ALA A 777 -19.32 -65.59 2.35
C ALA A 777 -19.79 -65.31 3.79
N ASP A 778 -18.88 -65.05 4.71
CA ASP A 778 -19.22 -64.70 6.10
C ASP A 778 -19.24 -63.17 6.33
N ALA A 779 -18.92 -62.37 5.28
CA ALA A 779 -18.79 -60.93 5.38
C ALA A 779 -20.10 -60.18 5.11
N ARG A 780 -20.22 -58.99 5.70
CA ARG A 780 -21.38 -58.12 5.58
C ARG A 780 -20.99 -56.79 4.94
N LEU A 781 -21.74 -56.37 3.93
CA LEU A 781 -21.68 -55.02 3.37
C LEU A 781 -22.90 -54.26 3.86
N VAL A 782 -22.70 -53.09 4.46
CA VAL A 782 -23.76 -52.24 5.00
C VAL A 782 -23.85 -50.98 4.15
N ILE A 783 -25.07 -50.68 3.69
CA ILE A 783 -25.44 -49.47 2.95
C ILE A 783 -26.52 -48.75 3.75
N GLU A 784 -26.27 -47.49 4.08
CA GLU A 784 -27.20 -46.59 4.76
C GLU A 784 -27.92 -45.69 3.74
N ILE A 785 -29.24 -45.61 3.84
CA ILE A 785 -30.11 -44.84 2.94
C ILE A 785 -30.93 -43.87 3.80
N ASP A 786 -30.50 -42.60 3.89
CA ASP A 786 -31.01 -41.59 4.83
C ASP A 786 -31.43 -40.21 4.25
N GLY A 787 -31.08 -39.86 3.01
CA GLY A 787 -31.44 -38.60 2.32
C GLY A 787 -32.83 -38.46 1.65
N ASP A 788 -33.15 -37.20 1.30
CA ASP A 788 -34.41 -36.74 0.67
C ASP A 788 -34.34 -36.67 -0.87
N ALA A 789 -33.13 -36.69 -1.46
CA ALA A 789 -32.88 -36.61 -2.90
C ALA A 789 -32.19 -37.91 -3.41
N PRO A 790 -32.80 -38.67 -4.35
CA PRO A 790 -32.18 -39.88 -4.85
C PRO A 790 -30.84 -39.55 -5.53
N ILE A 791 -29.75 -40.20 -5.08
CA ILE A 791 -28.37 -40.21 -5.62
C ILE A 791 -27.40 -39.15 -5.03
N LEU A 792 -27.86 -38.05 -4.44
CA LEU A 792 -26.94 -37.02 -3.90
C LEU A 792 -26.49 -37.29 -2.45
N ASP A 793 -27.25 -38.09 -1.69
CA ASP A 793 -27.14 -38.18 -0.24
C ASP A 793 -26.85 -39.62 0.28
N HIS A 794 -26.17 -40.51 -0.47
CA HIS A 794 -26.12 -41.94 -0.08
C HIS A 794 -24.81 -42.70 -0.31
N ASP A 795 -24.70 -43.77 0.48
CA ASP A 795 -23.71 -44.85 0.42
C ASP A 795 -23.63 -45.52 -0.98
N LEU A 796 -22.56 -45.21 -1.72
CA LEU A 796 -22.26 -45.75 -3.04
C LEU A 796 -20.93 -46.53 -3.03
N MET A 797 -20.88 -47.62 -3.78
CA MET A 797 -19.63 -48.35 -4.03
C MET A 797 -19.30 -48.37 -5.53
N VAL A 798 -18.14 -47.86 -5.92
CA VAL A 798 -17.67 -47.84 -7.31
C VAL A 798 -16.45 -48.74 -7.47
N VAL A 799 -16.53 -49.71 -8.36
CA VAL A 799 -15.51 -50.75 -8.48
C VAL A 799 -15.01 -50.84 -9.92
N GLY A 800 -13.85 -50.24 -10.20
CA GLY A 800 -13.06 -50.56 -11.38
C GLY A 800 -12.67 -52.04 -11.35
N GLY A 801 -12.96 -52.77 -12.42
CA GLY A 801 -12.80 -54.22 -12.48
C GLY A 801 -13.96 -55.06 -11.93
N GLU A 802 -13.72 -56.35 -11.68
CA GLU A 802 -14.76 -57.34 -11.33
C GLU A 802 -15.10 -57.33 -9.83
N SER A 803 -16.38 -57.17 -9.52
CA SER A 803 -16.99 -57.37 -8.20
C SER A 803 -17.49 -58.80 -8.02
N THR A 804 -16.96 -59.54 -7.04
CA THR A 804 -17.48 -60.85 -6.64
C THR A 804 -18.33 -60.73 -5.37
N LEU A 805 -19.61 -61.09 -5.46
CA LEU A 805 -20.56 -60.99 -4.35
C LEU A 805 -20.78 -62.34 -3.66
N ALA A 806 -20.82 -62.32 -2.33
CA ALA A 806 -21.19 -63.41 -1.42
C ALA A 806 -21.61 -62.80 -0.06
N GLY A 807 -22.09 -63.61 0.88
CA GLY A 807 -22.39 -63.13 2.24
C GLY A 807 -23.63 -62.24 2.32
N VAL A 808 -23.65 -61.27 3.22
CA VAL A 808 -24.85 -60.48 3.54
C VAL A 808 -24.75 -59.05 3.02
N LEU A 809 -25.78 -58.56 2.34
CA LEU A 809 -26.02 -57.12 2.17
C LEU A 809 -27.00 -56.65 3.25
N GLU A 810 -26.58 -55.75 4.12
CA GLU A 810 -27.45 -55.11 5.10
C GLU A 810 -27.83 -53.72 4.60
N LEU A 811 -29.14 -53.46 4.48
CA LEU A 811 -29.66 -52.14 4.13
C LEU A 811 -30.23 -51.48 5.38
N ARG A 812 -29.63 -50.35 5.77
CA ARG A 812 -30.08 -49.51 6.88
C ARG A 812 -30.83 -48.32 6.30
N VAL A 813 -32.15 -48.48 6.24
CA VAL A 813 -33.03 -47.43 5.73
C VAL A 813 -33.58 -46.64 6.93
N ALA A 814 -33.46 -45.32 6.92
CA ALA A 814 -33.90 -44.45 8.02
C ALA A 814 -35.39 -44.67 8.37
N ASP A 815 -35.73 -44.61 9.68
CA ASP A 815 -37.07 -44.90 10.24
C ASP A 815 -38.14 -43.80 9.95
N GLN A 816 -37.83 -42.84 9.08
CA GLN A 816 -38.68 -41.69 8.75
C GLN A 816 -39.89 -42.12 7.87
N ARG A 817 -41.09 -41.59 8.15
CA ARG A 817 -42.35 -41.88 7.40
C ARG A 817 -42.38 -41.32 5.97
N ARG A 818 -41.32 -40.65 5.52
CA ARG A 818 -41.19 -40.06 4.19
C ARG A 818 -39.75 -40.26 3.71
N LEU A 819 -39.38 -41.48 3.37
CA LEU A 819 -38.39 -41.58 2.29
C LEU A 819 -39.10 -41.17 1.01
N ALA A 820 -38.47 -40.33 0.19
CA ALA A 820 -38.95 -40.10 -1.16
C ALA A 820 -38.97 -41.45 -1.89
N SER A 821 -40.09 -41.81 -2.53
CA SER A 821 -40.12 -42.98 -3.39
C SER A 821 -39.10 -42.76 -4.52
N GLY A 822 -38.14 -43.66 -4.70
CA GLY A 822 -36.97 -43.37 -5.53
C GLY A 822 -36.11 -44.60 -5.87
N ILE A 823 -35.24 -44.40 -6.84
CA ILE A 823 -34.25 -45.36 -7.34
C ILE A 823 -32.87 -44.94 -6.79
N PHE A 824 -32.20 -45.85 -6.08
CA PHE A 824 -30.89 -45.63 -5.45
C PHE A 824 -29.86 -46.58 -6.06
N VAL A 825 -28.77 -46.05 -6.60
CA VAL A 825 -27.66 -46.87 -7.08
C VAL A 825 -26.68 -47.04 -5.93
N VAL A 826 -26.38 -48.28 -5.55
CA VAL A 826 -25.59 -48.58 -4.34
C VAL A 826 -24.27 -49.28 -4.66
N LEU A 827 -24.16 -49.90 -5.84
CA LEU A 827 -22.91 -50.46 -6.33
C LEU A 827 -22.84 -50.35 -7.85
N ILE A 828 -21.71 -49.90 -8.37
CA ILE A 828 -21.36 -49.86 -9.79
C ILE A 828 -20.02 -50.57 -9.95
N SER A 829 -19.89 -51.40 -10.97
CA SER A 829 -18.68 -52.16 -11.24
C SER A 829 -18.50 -52.47 -12.72
N ASP A 830 -17.26 -52.72 -13.16
CA ASP A 830 -17.05 -53.15 -14.54
C ASP A 830 -17.68 -54.51 -14.87
N SER A 831 -17.75 -55.40 -13.88
CA SER A 831 -18.56 -56.60 -13.98
C SER A 831 -18.89 -57.14 -12.59
N ILE A 832 -20.08 -57.72 -12.42
CA ILE A 832 -20.54 -58.28 -11.15
C ILE A 832 -20.78 -59.77 -11.32
N VAL A 833 -20.09 -60.58 -10.51
CA VAL A 833 -20.16 -62.05 -10.53
C VAL A 833 -20.61 -62.57 -9.15
N GLY A 834 -21.47 -63.59 -9.11
CA GLY A 834 -22.02 -64.13 -7.86
C GLY A 834 -23.28 -63.41 -7.40
N GLU A 835 -23.83 -63.73 -6.22
CA GLU A 835 -24.99 -63.07 -5.59
C GLU A 835 -24.76 -63.00 -4.07
N PHE A 836 -25.35 -62.02 -3.40
CA PHE A 836 -25.41 -62.04 -1.93
C PHE A 836 -26.21 -63.27 -1.46
N ASP A 837 -25.71 -63.97 -0.44
CA ASP A 837 -26.37 -65.14 0.14
C ASP A 837 -27.69 -64.74 0.84
N SER A 838 -27.75 -63.53 1.37
CA SER A 838 -28.98 -62.93 1.89
C SER A 838 -28.92 -61.41 1.92
N ILE A 839 -30.09 -60.78 1.99
CA ILE A 839 -30.22 -59.33 2.16
C ILE A 839 -31.05 -59.09 3.43
N GLU A 840 -30.49 -58.33 4.36
CA GLU A 840 -31.07 -58.08 5.69
C GLU A 840 -31.45 -56.60 5.87
N MET A 841 -32.52 -56.36 6.62
CA MET A 841 -32.99 -55.02 7.01
C MET A 841 -33.25 -55.00 8.52
N PRO A 842 -32.44 -54.27 9.32
CA PRO A 842 -32.55 -54.28 10.79
C PRO A 842 -33.88 -53.76 11.34
N THR A 843 -34.54 -52.85 10.61
CA THR A 843 -35.84 -52.25 10.99
C THR A 843 -37.05 -53.15 10.68
N GLY A 844 -36.83 -54.29 10.01
CA GLY A 844 -37.86 -55.28 9.66
C GLY A 844 -38.14 -55.39 8.16
N LEU A 845 -38.94 -56.39 7.76
CA LEU A 845 -39.34 -56.57 6.35
C LEU A 845 -40.21 -55.40 5.88
N ARG A 846 -39.67 -54.62 4.93
CA ARG A 846 -40.34 -53.55 4.22
C ARG A 846 -40.80 -54.05 2.85
N ASP A 847 -42.12 -54.18 2.65
CA ASP A 847 -42.71 -54.64 1.38
C ASP A 847 -42.54 -53.61 0.23
N ASP A 848 -42.10 -52.40 0.57
CA ASP A 848 -41.81 -51.28 -0.30
C ASP A 848 -40.39 -51.24 -0.88
N VAL A 849 -39.46 -52.04 -0.36
CA VAL A 849 -38.07 -52.05 -0.84
C VAL A 849 -37.82 -53.23 -1.78
N ARG A 850 -37.27 -52.97 -2.96
CA ARG A 850 -36.90 -53.98 -3.96
C ARG A 850 -35.48 -53.76 -4.43
N ILE A 851 -34.78 -54.83 -4.80
CA ILE A 851 -33.38 -54.76 -5.24
C ILE A 851 -33.31 -55.36 -6.63
N HIS A 852 -32.76 -54.60 -7.56
CA HIS A 852 -32.56 -54.99 -8.94
C HIS A 852 -31.06 -54.93 -9.25
N ARG A 853 -30.62 -55.81 -10.14
CA ARG A 853 -29.21 -55.96 -10.47
C ARG A 853 -29.04 -56.20 -11.97
N SER A 854 -27.98 -55.61 -12.53
CA SER A 854 -27.42 -55.98 -13.84
C SER A 854 -26.06 -56.64 -13.70
N ASP A 855 -25.40 -56.86 -14.83
CA ASP A 855 -24.02 -57.33 -14.86
C ASP A 855 -23.02 -56.28 -14.37
N ARG A 856 -23.43 -55.02 -14.15
CA ARG A 856 -22.56 -53.89 -13.76
C ARG A 856 -23.06 -53.07 -12.59
N ALA A 857 -24.34 -53.11 -12.24
CA ALA A 857 -24.89 -52.29 -11.17
C ALA A 857 -25.83 -53.05 -10.22
N ILE A 858 -25.91 -52.57 -8.98
CA ILE A 858 -26.95 -52.93 -8.01
C ILE A 858 -27.72 -51.67 -7.66
N VAL A 859 -29.04 -51.77 -7.80
CA VAL A 859 -29.97 -50.67 -7.63
C VAL A 859 -31.03 -51.09 -6.62
N VAL A 860 -31.29 -50.22 -5.64
CA VAL A 860 -32.33 -50.37 -4.62
C VAL A 860 -33.47 -49.42 -4.96
N LEU A 861 -34.69 -49.95 -5.01
CA LEU A 861 -35.93 -49.19 -5.23
C LEU A 861 -36.72 -49.14 -3.92
N VAL A 862 -37.24 -47.97 -3.57
CA VAL A 862 -38.15 -47.77 -2.44
C VAL A 862 -39.47 -47.17 -2.96
N ASP A 863 -40.58 -47.89 -2.86
CA ASP A 863 -41.90 -47.50 -3.41
C ASP A 863 -42.94 -47.19 -2.32
N ASP A 864 -43.76 -46.16 -2.46
CA ASP A 864 -44.87 -45.90 -1.52
C ASP A 864 -46.00 -46.95 -1.70
N VAL A 865 -45.99 -48.03 -0.90
CA VAL A 865 -47.02 -49.08 -0.99
C VAL A 865 -48.35 -48.58 -0.42
N GLN A 866 -49.09 -47.82 -1.22
CA GLN A 866 -50.54 -47.65 -1.03
C GLN A 866 -51.23 -48.98 -1.41
N PRO A 867 -51.96 -49.66 -0.50
CA PRO A 867 -52.61 -50.91 -0.82
C PRO A 867 -53.74 -50.70 -1.83
N GLY A 868 -53.46 -50.92 -3.11
CA GLY A 868 -54.48 -50.96 -4.17
C GLY A 868 -54.18 -50.17 -5.45
N ILE A 869 -53.13 -49.36 -5.50
CA ILE A 869 -52.66 -48.67 -6.72
C ILE A 869 -51.13 -48.67 -6.73
N GLY A 870 -50.51 -49.85 -6.84
CA GLY A 870 -49.07 -49.91 -7.12
C GLY A 870 -48.83 -49.62 -8.60
N VAL A 871 -48.09 -48.57 -8.92
CA VAL A 871 -47.46 -48.42 -10.24
C VAL A 871 -46.27 -49.36 -10.24
N ASP A 872 -46.25 -50.32 -11.16
CA ASP A 872 -45.13 -51.25 -11.30
C ASP A 872 -43.97 -50.51 -12.00
N ARG A 873 -43.07 -49.90 -11.22
CA ARG A 873 -41.88 -49.19 -11.71
C ARG A 873 -40.75 -50.13 -12.16
N SER A 874 -41.00 -51.45 -12.24
CA SER A 874 -39.97 -52.40 -12.71
C SER A 874 -39.48 -52.09 -14.12
N ALA A 875 -40.33 -51.56 -15.01
CA ALA A 875 -39.92 -51.15 -16.36
C ALA A 875 -38.91 -49.99 -16.32
N GLU A 876 -39.14 -48.99 -15.47
CA GLU A 876 -38.29 -47.80 -15.31
C GLU A 876 -36.89 -48.18 -14.80
N VAL A 877 -36.80 -49.11 -13.86
CA VAL A 877 -35.51 -49.61 -13.36
C VAL A 877 -34.75 -50.40 -14.42
N HIS A 878 -35.44 -51.18 -15.27
CA HIS A 878 -34.78 -51.87 -16.38
C HIS A 878 -34.26 -50.88 -17.42
N GLU A 879 -34.95 -49.77 -17.68
CA GLU A 879 -34.44 -48.71 -18.58
C GLU A 879 -33.17 -48.05 -18.02
N VAL A 880 -33.10 -47.80 -16.71
CA VAL A 880 -31.88 -47.28 -16.06
C VAL A 880 -30.73 -48.28 -16.14
N LEU A 881 -30.98 -49.56 -15.90
CA LEU A 881 -29.96 -50.61 -16.01
C LEU A 881 -29.49 -50.80 -17.46
N ASP A 882 -30.41 -50.80 -18.43
CA ASP A 882 -30.08 -50.94 -19.85
C ASP A 882 -29.29 -49.72 -20.38
N LEU A 883 -29.58 -48.51 -19.88
CA LEU A 883 -28.81 -47.31 -20.21
C LEU A 883 -27.41 -47.34 -19.58
N LEU A 884 -27.29 -47.72 -18.31
CA LEU A 884 -26.00 -47.90 -17.65
C LEU A 884 -25.12 -48.94 -18.37
N ASP A 885 -25.72 -50.01 -18.88
CA ASP A 885 -25.01 -51.01 -19.69
C ASP A 885 -24.67 -50.47 -21.10
N ALA A 886 -25.39 -49.46 -21.62
CA ALA A 886 -25.20 -48.89 -22.95
C ALA A 886 -24.14 -47.76 -23.01
N ILE A 887 -23.93 -47.02 -21.91
CA ILE A 887 -22.95 -45.91 -21.82
C ILE A 887 -21.50 -46.38 -22.12
N ASP A 888 -21.17 -47.63 -21.81
CA ASP A 888 -19.85 -48.24 -22.11
C ASP A 888 -19.84 -49.16 -23.36
N GLY A 889 -20.98 -49.29 -24.06
CA GLY A 889 -21.09 -50.10 -25.28
C GLY A 889 -20.54 -49.41 -26.53
N ASP A 890 -20.53 -50.10 -27.69
CA ASP A 890 -20.08 -49.56 -29.00
C ASP A 890 -20.93 -48.37 -29.55
N GLY A 891 -21.72 -47.68 -28.71
CA GLY A 891 -22.40 -46.40 -29.01
C GLY A 891 -23.42 -46.42 -30.14
N ASN A 892 -23.87 -47.61 -30.59
CA ASN A 892 -24.70 -47.74 -31.79
C ASN A 892 -26.21 -47.83 -31.52
N ASP A 893 -26.63 -47.89 -30.26
CA ASP A 893 -28.05 -48.03 -29.91
C ASP A 893 -28.70 -46.66 -29.73
N ARG A 894 -29.09 -46.03 -30.85
CA ARG A 894 -29.75 -44.71 -30.93
C ARG A 894 -31.06 -44.58 -30.13
N LEU A 895 -31.48 -45.65 -29.48
CA LEU A 895 -32.64 -45.67 -28.60
C LEU A 895 -32.32 -45.02 -27.24
N TRP A 896 -31.05 -45.00 -26.83
CA TRP A 896 -30.57 -44.53 -25.53
C TRP A 896 -29.87 -43.17 -25.56
N ASP A 897 -29.67 -42.61 -26.75
CA ASP A 897 -29.31 -41.21 -27.01
C ASP A 897 -30.57 -40.34 -26.85
N LEU A 898 -30.91 -40.04 -25.60
CA LEU A 898 -32.13 -39.36 -25.16
C LEU A 898 -32.11 -37.87 -25.48
N ASP A 899 -30.93 -37.24 -25.54
CA ASP A 899 -30.76 -35.85 -25.94
C ASP A 899 -30.58 -35.66 -27.46
N GLN A 900 -30.41 -36.76 -28.20
CA GLN A 900 -30.20 -36.83 -29.66
C GLN A 900 -28.89 -36.17 -30.13
N ASN A 901 -27.88 -36.11 -29.26
CA ASN A 901 -26.56 -35.58 -29.58
C ASN A 901 -25.69 -36.59 -30.34
N GLY A 902 -26.11 -37.86 -30.41
CA GLY A 902 -25.42 -38.95 -31.12
C GLY A 902 -24.44 -39.76 -30.27
N LEU A 903 -24.36 -39.49 -28.98
CA LEU A 903 -23.61 -40.22 -27.95
C LEU A 903 -24.61 -40.89 -27.00
N ILE A 904 -24.15 -41.89 -26.27
CA ILE A 904 -24.90 -42.47 -25.15
C ILE A 904 -24.02 -42.21 -23.94
N ASP A 905 -24.32 -41.17 -23.18
CA ASP A 905 -23.45 -40.69 -22.13
C ASP A 905 -24.22 -40.32 -20.84
N ILE A 906 -23.52 -39.73 -19.87
CA ILE A 906 -24.10 -39.42 -18.57
C ILE A 906 -25.22 -38.37 -18.67
N GLU A 907 -25.28 -37.58 -19.75
CA GLU A 907 -26.35 -36.61 -19.98
C GLU A 907 -27.67 -37.32 -20.31
N ASP A 908 -27.61 -38.44 -21.02
CA ASP A 908 -28.77 -39.30 -21.24
C ASP A 908 -29.24 -39.94 -19.93
N LEU A 909 -28.31 -40.35 -19.06
CA LEU A 909 -28.66 -40.86 -17.73
C LEU A 909 -29.30 -39.79 -16.87
N ARG A 910 -28.78 -38.57 -16.93
CA ARG A 910 -29.37 -37.40 -16.25
C ARG A 910 -30.78 -37.13 -16.75
N ILE A 911 -30.99 -37.11 -18.07
CA ILE A 911 -32.32 -36.93 -18.69
C ILE A 911 -33.27 -38.07 -18.31
N MET A 912 -32.77 -39.29 -18.16
CA MET A 912 -33.57 -40.41 -17.71
C MET A 912 -33.96 -40.28 -16.23
N LEU A 913 -33.01 -39.94 -15.36
CA LEU A 913 -33.23 -39.78 -13.92
C LEU A 913 -34.11 -38.56 -13.59
N ASP A 914 -33.99 -37.47 -14.34
CA ASP A 914 -34.84 -36.28 -14.20
C ASP A 914 -36.33 -36.55 -14.52
N ARG A 915 -36.63 -37.59 -15.32
CA ARG A 915 -38.02 -38.04 -15.52
C ARG A 915 -38.62 -38.64 -14.27
N PHE A 916 -37.81 -39.09 -13.32
CA PHE A 916 -38.25 -39.72 -12.08
C PHE A 916 -38.30 -38.75 -10.88
N THR A 917 -37.66 -37.59 -10.96
CA THR A 917 -37.65 -36.55 -9.91
C THR A 917 -38.82 -35.56 -10.04
N ILE A 918 -39.44 -35.42 -11.22
CA ILE A 918 -40.62 -34.57 -11.43
C ILE A 918 -41.90 -35.37 -11.15
N GLY A 919 -42.55 -35.11 -10.02
CA GLY A 919 -43.89 -35.61 -9.75
C GLY A 919 -44.96 -34.97 -10.65
N GLU A 920 -45.48 -35.75 -11.60
CA GLU A 920 -46.91 -35.75 -11.99
C GLU A 920 -47.53 -37.13 -11.79
#